data_AF-A0A0V1F1Z9-F1
#
_entry.id   AF-A0A0V1F1Z9-F1
#
_cell.length_a   1.000
_cell.length_b   1.000
_cell.length_c   1.000
_cell.angle_alpha   90.00
_cell.angle_beta   90.00
_cell.angle_gamma   90.00
#
_symmetry.space_group_name_H-M   'P 1'
#
loop_
_entity.id
_entity.type
_entity.pdbx_description
1 polymer ?
#
loop_
_entity_poly.entity_id
_entity_poly.type
_entity_poly.pdbx_seq_one_letter_code
_entity_poly.pdbx_strand_id
1 'polypeptide(L)'
;LKNFAMIVTKVHKESRQKVESASATTNIFNKLPPDFMVLIESSDRNERQKALEILLQQLQITPILDGNAQYGSLISILDEQMCKGSNNSIVVLAANCMKYLVRGLKKRIVRYSSQIAESALLKLKVKKSVVSSAMVELVETLLEICGFEVLATNIHNALSSKYPPVQLHTALILSRFFAHLEPFMFSNQQIKEALQYLFSIANSRDSDTRDAGMKALGIALAVGGEQTLEVSVGSNNIDKMKLLRIREHANAFLASINEENKESVQIEEEKPVQVAVEQKEVRIIKSTSDDLENLEIQNAESNEKAFSKEMTKNVIVETRNHFPNQIAEQQQVETTTSSDVVSSNVISVTKTNFQNTFSSSMSISSDTESDVLTACPRKNRLSQWRYSPGVFLNTESDMIKQLAEEFRRIVSVSLFSRLFHKDLAERVKGLVALYESCVKNETAAFSSSDLFFKYCVWNIYSNSESLFYQVLQFIQFLVQFHIDRSQKLQFEDICSAIPHILWLFGREDEEIRKNVRKLMRQIYSVSSPYQIFFEIVNKLKYATGIEKAEYIYQIRILIPAWAYGKSDAAVQAFYMLAECLNDSDERIRNFALRTIVDIYLEKSDSLCSLITLTESQKQLVDCAIRHYKSLSTWEHIAMLCEEERAFQ
;
A
#
# COMPACT_ATOMS: atom_id res chain seq x y z
N LEU A 1 6.16 -12.20 -5.53
CA LEU A 1 6.82 -12.68 -4.29
C LEU A 1 8.27 -12.20 -4.17
N LYS A 2 9.26 -12.67 -4.96
CA LYS A 2 10.66 -12.19 -4.84
C LYS A 2 10.78 -10.66 -4.83
N ASN A 3 10.20 -9.95 -5.78
CA ASN A 3 10.27 -8.48 -5.84
C ASN A 3 9.55 -7.80 -4.65
N PHE A 4 8.48 -8.41 -4.12
CA PHE A 4 7.81 -7.91 -2.92
C PHE A 4 8.67 -8.14 -1.68
N ALA A 5 9.31 -9.31 -1.56
CA ALA A 5 10.31 -9.57 -0.52
C ALA A 5 11.54 -8.66 -0.67
N MET A 6 11.95 -8.30 -1.89
CA MET A 6 13.05 -7.37 -2.17
C MET A 6 12.67 -5.93 -1.79
N ILE A 7 11.47 -5.44 -2.14
CA ILE A 7 10.96 -4.13 -1.73
C ILE A 7 10.76 -4.07 -0.21
N VAL A 8 10.08 -5.07 0.37
CA VAL A 8 9.91 -5.17 1.83
C VAL A 8 11.26 -5.29 2.53
N THR A 9 12.23 -6.02 1.98
CA THR A 9 13.59 -6.11 2.53
C THR A 9 14.37 -4.81 2.33
N LYS A 10 14.21 -4.07 1.24
CA LYS A 10 14.85 -2.77 1.00
C LYS A 10 14.32 -1.73 1.97
N VAL A 11 12.99 -1.62 2.11
CA VAL A 11 12.31 -0.85 3.16
C VAL A 11 12.72 -1.33 4.57
N HIS A 12 12.86 -2.64 4.80
CA HIS A 12 13.37 -3.20 6.06
C HIS A 12 14.89 -3.03 6.26
N LYS A 13 15.69 -2.72 5.23
CA LYS A 13 17.15 -2.54 5.30
C LYS A 13 17.48 -1.06 5.50
N GLU A 14 16.75 -0.18 4.82
CA GLU A 14 16.72 1.27 5.05
C GLU A 14 16.10 1.62 6.41
N SER A 15 15.19 0.80 6.94
CA SER A 15 14.74 0.90 8.34
C SER A 15 15.61 0.11 9.33
N ARG A 16 16.21 -1.04 9.01
CA ARG A 16 17.19 -1.71 9.92
C ARG A 16 18.44 -0.86 10.15
N GLN A 17 18.97 -0.19 9.12
CA GLN A 17 20.03 0.82 9.29
C GLN A 17 19.59 2.06 10.11
N LYS A 18 18.29 2.20 10.41
CA LYS A 18 17.71 3.18 11.36
C LYS A 18 17.20 2.54 12.67
N VAL A 19 17.34 1.22 12.86
CA VAL A 19 16.76 0.43 13.97
C VAL A 19 17.79 -0.43 14.72
N GLU A 20 18.98 -0.68 14.16
CA GLU A 20 20.12 -1.30 14.89
C GLU A 20 20.74 -0.42 16.00
N SER A 21 20.05 0.66 16.39
CA SER A 21 20.26 1.36 17.66
C SER A 21 19.01 1.32 18.54
N ALA A 22 18.57 0.11 18.92
CA ALA A 22 17.63 -0.11 20.01
C ALA A 22 18.28 0.25 21.36
N SER A 23 18.41 1.54 21.63
CA SER A 23 18.95 2.12 22.86
C SER A 23 17.98 3.14 23.43
N ALA A 24 18.10 3.43 24.73
CA ALA A 24 17.18 4.28 25.45
C ALA A 24 17.09 5.70 24.87
N THR A 25 15.93 6.34 25.04
CA THR A 25 15.71 7.76 24.72
C THR A 25 16.82 8.60 25.33
N THR A 26 17.73 9.11 24.49
CA THR A 26 18.99 9.65 24.98
C THR A 26 18.83 11.14 25.24
N ASN A 27 19.06 11.56 26.48
CA ASN A 27 19.24 12.96 26.82
C ASN A 27 20.63 13.40 26.30
N ILE A 28 20.64 14.18 25.21
CA ILE A 28 21.87 14.59 24.54
C ILE A 28 22.76 15.49 25.40
N PHE A 29 22.22 16.21 26.39
CA PHE A 29 23.03 17.02 27.30
C PHE A 29 24.00 16.15 28.13
N ASN A 30 23.69 14.87 28.35
CA ASN A 30 24.58 13.89 28.99
C ASN A 30 25.70 13.37 28.06
N LYS A 31 25.75 13.84 26.80
CA LYS A 31 26.75 13.49 25.77
C LYS A 31 27.56 14.69 25.29
N LEU A 32 27.27 15.88 25.78
CA LEU A 32 27.96 17.12 25.44
C LEU A 32 28.96 17.50 26.55
N PRO A 33 30.01 18.29 26.25
CA PRO A 33 30.89 18.87 27.26
C PRO A 33 30.11 19.68 28.32
N PRO A 34 30.53 19.72 29.60
CA PRO A 34 29.81 20.44 30.65
C PRO A 34 29.79 21.96 30.44
N ASP A 35 30.77 22.48 29.71
CA ASP A 35 30.94 23.88 29.28
C ASP A 35 30.26 24.19 27.93
N PHE A 36 29.63 23.20 27.29
CA PHE A 36 29.03 23.31 25.95
C PHE A 36 28.13 24.54 25.76
N MET A 37 27.25 24.82 26.74
CA MET A 37 26.32 25.95 26.68
C MET A 37 27.03 27.31 26.68
N VAL A 38 28.22 27.40 27.28
CA VAL A 38 29.07 28.60 27.24
C VAL A 38 29.81 28.69 25.90
N LEU A 39 30.32 27.57 25.39
CA LEU A 39 31.04 27.52 24.11
C LEU A 39 30.16 27.91 22.91
N ILE A 40 28.88 27.52 22.89
CA ILE A 40 27.93 27.87 21.82
C ILE A 40 27.44 29.34 21.88
N GLU A 41 27.59 30.00 23.03
CA GLU A 41 27.31 31.44 23.22
C GLU A 41 28.58 32.32 23.16
N SER A 42 29.78 31.73 23.09
CA SER A 42 31.06 32.43 23.13
C SER A 42 31.20 33.53 22.08
N SER A 43 31.92 34.60 22.43
CA SER A 43 32.24 35.66 21.48
C SER A 43 33.11 35.14 20.31
N ASP A 44 34.02 34.20 20.55
CA ASP A 44 34.81 33.59 19.47
C ASP A 44 33.92 32.75 18.55
N ARG A 45 34.06 33.02 17.25
CA ARG A 45 33.45 32.24 16.18
C ARG A 45 33.99 30.80 16.13
N ASN A 46 35.26 30.58 16.51
CA ASN A 46 35.90 29.28 16.34
C ASN A 46 35.45 28.31 17.45
N GLU A 47 35.27 28.79 18.67
CA GLU A 47 34.67 28.03 19.78
C GLU A 47 33.22 27.65 19.47
N ARG A 48 32.40 28.61 19.02
CA ARG A 48 31.02 28.34 18.57
C ARG A 48 30.95 27.34 17.42
N GLN A 49 31.85 27.43 16.45
CA GLN A 49 31.90 26.47 15.35
C GLN A 49 32.22 25.06 15.87
N LYS A 50 33.24 24.89 16.71
CA LYS A 50 33.57 23.59 17.34
C LYS A 50 32.42 23.04 18.17
N ALA A 51 31.73 23.89 18.95
CA ALA A 51 30.56 23.48 19.74
C ALA A 51 29.45 22.94 18.82
N LEU A 52 29.12 23.64 17.74
CA LEU A 52 28.13 23.19 16.77
C LEU A 52 28.56 21.91 16.03
N GLU A 53 29.84 21.73 15.71
CA GLU A 53 30.37 20.49 15.12
C GLU A 53 30.25 19.30 16.07
N ILE A 54 30.56 19.48 17.36
CA ILE A 54 30.36 18.46 18.41
C ILE A 54 28.87 18.11 18.57
N LEU A 55 27.99 19.12 18.64
CA LEU A 55 26.54 18.92 18.72
C LEU A 55 26.01 18.14 17.51
N LEU A 56 26.45 18.50 16.30
CA LEU A 56 26.03 17.85 15.06
C LEU A 56 26.42 16.37 15.04
N GLN A 57 27.66 16.05 15.45
CA GLN A 57 28.12 14.66 15.56
C GLN A 57 27.26 13.84 16.55
N GLN A 58 26.98 14.40 17.74
CA GLN A 58 26.13 13.72 18.73
C GLN A 58 24.69 13.54 18.23
N LEU A 59 24.11 14.56 17.58
CA LEU A 59 22.77 14.49 16.98
C LEU A 59 22.68 13.49 15.83
N GLN A 60 23.75 13.30 15.05
CA GLN A 60 23.80 12.32 13.97
C GLN A 60 23.81 10.88 14.47
N ILE A 61 24.41 10.60 15.62
CA ILE A 61 24.44 9.25 16.23
C ILE A 61 23.28 8.97 17.20
N THR A 62 22.43 9.97 17.51
CA THR A 62 21.26 9.83 18.41
C THR A 62 19.92 9.99 17.65
N PRO A 63 19.39 8.93 17.00
CA PRO A 63 18.19 9.05 16.15
C PRO A 63 16.87 9.27 16.92
N ILE A 64 16.89 9.18 18.26
CA ILE A 64 15.74 9.45 19.14
C ILE A 64 16.26 10.16 20.41
N LEU A 65 15.72 11.34 20.67
CA LEU A 65 16.09 12.18 21.82
C LEU A 65 15.10 11.98 22.98
N ASP A 66 15.58 12.10 24.22
CA ASP A 66 14.71 12.19 25.40
C ASP A 66 13.86 13.45 25.33
N GLY A 67 12.55 13.29 25.10
CA GLY A 67 11.60 14.38 24.99
C GLY A 67 11.24 15.09 26.28
N ASN A 68 11.77 14.67 27.44
CA ASN A 68 11.52 15.30 28.74
C ASN A 68 12.58 16.36 29.10
N ALA A 69 13.74 16.35 28.44
CA ALA A 69 14.79 17.34 28.63
C ALA A 69 14.42 18.75 28.11
N GLN A 70 15.07 19.78 28.63
CA GLN A 70 14.72 21.19 28.41
C GLN A 70 15.43 21.80 27.18
N TYR A 71 15.01 21.42 25.98
CA TYR A 71 15.59 21.95 24.73
C TYR A 71 15.30 23.43 24.43
N GLY A 72 14.45 24.11 25.20
CA GLY A 72 14.02 25.48 24.90
C GLY A 72 15.18 26.46 24.71
N SER A 73 16.15 26.46 25.63
CA SER A 73 17.33 27.32 25.55
C SER A 73 18.20 26.96 24.33
N LEU A 74 18.44 25.66 24.09
CA LEU A 74 19.23 25.19 22.95
C LEU A 74 18.58 25.56 21.61
N ILE A 75 17.26 25.44 21.49
CA ILE A 75 16.49 25.84 20.31
C ILE A 75 16.60 27.36 20.11
N SER A 76 16.45 28.16 21.17
CA SER A 76 16.61 29.62 21.09
C SER A 76 18.01 30.04 20.65
N ILE A 77 19.06 29.37 21.14
CA ILE A 77 20.45 29.63 20.74
C ILE A 77 20.68 29.24 19.28
N LEU A 78 20.22 28.05 18.85
CA LEU A 78 20.34 27.61 17.46
C LEU A 78 19.59 28.52 16.50
N ASP A 79 18.39 28.96 16.87
CA ASP A 79 17.57 29.92 16.13
C ASP A 79 18.26 31.29 16.04
N GLU A 80 18.91 31.75 17.11
CA GLU A 80 19.73 32.97 17.08
C GLU A 80 20.96 32.83 16.18
N GLN A 81 21.71 31.72 16.24
CA GLN A 81 22.85 31.50 15.34
C GLN A 81 22.38 31.36 13.88
N MET A 82 21.21 30.74 13.62
CA MET A 82 20.58 30.71 12.30
C MET A 82 20.21 32.12 11.82
N CYS A 83 19.55 32.94 12.65
CA CYS A 83 19.06 34.27 12.27
C CYS A 83 20.16 35.35 12.22
N LYS A 84 20.89 35.56 13.32
CA LYS A 84 21.88 36.62 13.49
C LYS A 84 23.30 36.22 13.06
N GLY A 85 23.58 34.93 12.83
CA GLY A 85 24.90 34.44 12.43
C GLY A 85 25.43 35.13 11.17
N SER A 86 26.61 35.75 11.31
CA SER A 86 27.33 36.49 10.25
C SER A 86 28.24 35.58 9.41
N ASN A 87 28.73 34.48 9.98
CA ASN A 87 29.50 33.45 9.27
C ASN A 87 28.55 32.39 8.68
N ASN A 88 28.63 32.18 7.36
CA ASN A 88 27.87 31.14 6.65
C ASN A 88 28.00 29.75 7.32
N SER A 89 29.21 29.37 7.74
CA SER A 89 29.50 28.03 8.28
C SER A 89 28.72 27.79 9.58
N ILE A 90 28.74 28.77 10.50
CA ILE A 90 27.97 28.72 11.75
C ILE A 90 26.47 28.65 11.47
N VAL A 91 25.95 29.42 10.51
CA VAL A 91 24.52 29.37 10.11
C VAL A 91 24.12 28.00 9.55
N VAL A 92 24.98 27.39 8.72
CA VAL A 92 24.75 26.07 8.11
C VAL A 92 24.85 24.95 9.14
N LEU A 93 25.82 25.02 10.06
CA LEU A 93 25.95 24.07 11.17
C LEU A 93 24.75 24.17 12.12
N ALA A 94 24.34 25.38 12.51
CA ALA A 94 23.17 25.60 13.37
C ALA A 94 21.87 25.07 12.74
N ALA A 95 21.65 25.32 11.44
CA ALA A 95 20.50 24.77 10.71
C ALA A 95 20.54 23.23 10.62
N ASN A 96 21.72 22.64 10.42
CA ASN A 96 21.87 21.18 10.44
C ASN A 96 21.62 20.59 11.84
N CYS A 97 22.13 21.20 12.90
CA CYS A 97 21.80 20.82 14.28
C CYS A 97 20.29 20.90 14.53
N MET A 98 19.64 21.99 14.12
CA MET A 98 18.19 22.12 14.20
C MET A 98 17.47 21.00 13.43
N LYS A 99 17.93 20.67 12.21
CA LYS A 99 17.35 19.62 11.35
C LYS A 99 17.39 18.23 12.01
N TYR A 100 18.52 17.84 12.60
CA TYR A 100 18.61 16.56 13.33
C TYR A 100 17.85 16.61 14.66
N LEU A 101 17.80 17.75 15.35
CA LEU A 101 17.02 17.93 16.59
C LEU A 101 15.50 17.82 16.34
N VAL A 102 15.00 18.36 15.22
CA VAL A 102 13.62 18.15 14.73
C VAL A 102 13.34 16.65 14.51
N ARG A 103 14.24 15.93 13.81
CA ARG A 103 14.11 14.48 13.58
C ARG A 103 14.21 13.64 14.85
N GLY A 104 15.03 14.04 15.81
CA GLY A 104 15.21 13.34 17.08
C GLY A 104 14.03 13.52 18.06
N LEU A 105 13.42 14.72 18.09
CA LEU A 105 12.27 15.03 18.96
C LEU A 105 10.90 14.69 18.34
N LYS A 106 10.83 14.59 17.01
CA LYS A 106 9.60 14.24 16.27
C LYS A 106 8.46 15.18 16.68
N LYS A 107 7.23 14.68 16.88
CA LYS A 107 6.06 15.51 17.24
C LYS A 107 6.24 16.41 18.48
N ARG A 108 7.20 16.15 19.37
CA ARG A 108 7.50 17.05 20.52
C ARG A 108 8.13 18.40 20.10
N ILE A 109 8.52 18.55 18.83
CA ILE A 109 8.98 19.81 18.25
C ILE A 109 7.85 20.78 17.89
N VAL A 110 6.58 20.31 17.79
CA VAL A 110 5.43 21.12 17.31
C VAL A 110 5.25 22.43 18.08
N ARG A 111 5.53 22.45 19.39
CA ARG A 111 5.48 23.68 20.22
C ARG A 111 6.52 24.76 19.83
N TYR A 112 7.52 24.40 19.03
CA TYR A 112 8.56 25.30 18.51
C TYR A 112 8.51 25.43 16.98
N SER A 113 7.74 24.60 16.28
CA SER A 113 7.87 24.43 14.82
C SER A 113 7.53 25.69 14.03
N SER A 114 6.56 26.49 14.49
CA SER A 114 6.22 27.78 13.87
C SER A 114 7.39 28.78 13.93
N GLN A 115 8.04 28.94 15.08
CA GLN A 115 9.20 29.82 15.23
C GLN A 115 10.35 29.37 14.32
N ILE A 116 10.72 28.08 14.39
CA ILE A 116 11.84 27.54 13.59
C ILE A 116 11.54 27.66 12.09
N ALA A 117 10.29 27.41 11.66
CA ALA A 117 9.86 27.57 10.28
C ALA A 117 9.90 29.03 9.82
N GLU A 118 9.40 29.98 10.62
CA GLU A 118 9.44 31.41 10.30
C GLU A 118 10.88 31.91 10.13
N SER A 119 11.76 31.60 11.08
CA SER A 119 13.18 31.93 11.02
C SER A 119 13.88 31.34 9.80
N ALA A 120 13.68 30.04 9.53
CA ALA A 120 14.30 29.34 8.40
C ALA A 120 13.79 29.89 7.05
N LEU A 121 12.47 30.03 6.88
CA LEU A 121 11.85 30.59 5.67
C LEU A 121 12.30 32.04 5.44
N LEU A 122 12.35 32.88 6.47
CA LEU A 122 12.81 34.27 6.35
C LEU A 122 14.32 34.36 6.04
N LYS A 123 15.13 33.36 6.41
CA LYS A 123 16.57 33.31 6.05
C LYS A 123 16.80 32.98 4.58
N LEU A 124 15.84 32.36 3.87
CA LEU A 124 15.91 32.08 2.42
C LEU A 124 16.08 33.32 1.53
N LYS A 125 15.88 34.54 2.07
CA LYS A 125 16.25 35.81 1.42
C LYS A 125 17.76 35.93 1.12
N VAL A 126 18.61 35.12 1.75
CA VAL A 126 20.06 35.11 1.56
C VAL A 126 20.44 34.26 0.34
N LYS A 127 20.85 34.92 -0.77
CA LYS A 127 21.22 34.29 -2.05
C LYS A 127 22.44 33.33 -2.05
N LYS A 128 22.96 32.92 -0.88
CA LYS A 128 24.13 32.01 -0.82
C LYS A 128 23.63 30.56 -0.79
N SER A 129 23.83 29.82 -1.88
CA SER A 129 23.32 28.46 -2.10
C SER A 129 23.52 27.49 -0.92
N VAL A 130 24.70 27.47 -0.31
CA VAL A 130 24.99 26.60 0.85
C VAL A 130 24.11 26.92 2.06
N VAL A 131 23.78 28.20 2.27
CA VAL A 131 22.89 28.66 3.35
C VAL A 131 21.43 28.33 3.00
N SER A 132 21.00 28.59 1.76
CA SER A 132 19.61 28.29 1.38
C SER A 132 19.32 26.79 1.31
N SER A 133 20.27 25.93 0.90
CA SER A 133 20.11 24.46 0.96
C SER A 133 19.85 23.97 2.39
N ALA A 134 20.68 24.39 3.35
CA ALA A 134 20.52 23.98 4.75
C ALA A 134 19.18 24.44 5.37
N MET A 135 18.66 25.60 4.94
CA MET A 135 17.34 26.09 5.36
C MET A 135 16.19 25.37 4.65
N VAL A 136 16.34 25.05 3.36
CA VAL A 136 15.38 24.24 2.59
C VAL A 136 15.22 22.85 3.22
N GLU A 137 16.33 22.14 3.47
CA GLU A 137 16.32 20.82 4.08
C GLU A 137 15.71 20.84 5.50
N LEU A 138 15.90 21.92 6.27
CA LEU A 138 15.29 22.11 7.58
C LEU A 138 13.77 22.30 7.48
N VAL A 139 13.28 23.11 6.54
CA VAL A 139 11.84 23.33 6.33
C VAL A 139 11.16 22.08 5.75
N GLU A 140 11.82 21.36 4.84
CA GLU A 140 11.35 20.06 4.33
C GLU A 140 11.23 19.05 5.47
N THR A 141 12.24 18.99 6.35
CA THR A 141 12.22 18.13 7.56
C THR A 141 11.13 18.56 8.56
N LEU A 142 10.80 19.85 8.66
CA LEU A 142 9.69 20.33 9.49
C LEU A 142 8.33 19.95 8.89
N LEU A 143 8.15 20.02 7.56
CA LEU A 143 6.94 19.55 6.87
C LEU A 143 6.77 18.02 7.00
N GLU A 144 7.87 17.26 6.88
CA GLU A 144 7.94 15.80 7.10
C GLU A 144 7.45 15.40 8.51
N ILE A 145 7.88 16.14 9.54
CA ILE A 145 7.68 15.77 10.95
C ILE A 145 6.42 16.39 11.60
N CYS A 146 6.03 17.60 11.20
CA CYS A 146 4.86 18.31 11.76
C CYS A 146 3.62 18.25 10.87
N GLY A 147 3.76 17.93 9.57
CA GLY A 147 2.68 17.99 8.59
C GLY A 147 2.35 19.41 8.12
N PHE A 148 1.62 19.50 7.00
CA PHE A 148 1.32 20.78 6.35
C PHE A 148 0.44 21.70 7.23
N GLU A 149 -0.59 21.16 7.87
CA GLU A 149 -1.58 21.94 8.63
C GLU A 149 -0.97 22.75 9.78
N VAL A 150 0.07 22.23 10.44
CA VAL A 150 0.78 22.89 11.54
C VAL A 150 1.63 24.07 11.06
N LEU A 151 2.03 24.07 9.78
CA LEU A 151 2.97 25.03 9.19
C LEU A 151 2.34 25.90 8.10
N ALA A 152 1.05 25.72 7.81
CA ALA A 152 0.36 26.36 6.69
C ALA A 152 0.49 27.90 6.74
N THR A 153 0.26 28.51 7.91
CA THR A 153 0.44 29.95 8.12
C THR A 153 1.87 30.43 7.79
N ASN A 154 2.90 29.68 8.21
CA ASN A 154 4.30 30.02 7.92
C ASN A 154 4.60 29.89 6.42
N ILE A 155 4.07 28.85 5.76
CA ILE A 155 4.17 28.62 4.32
C ILE A 155 3.46 29.72 3.53
N HIS A 156 2.21 30.05 3.84
CA HIS A 156 1.43 31.12 3.18
C HIS A 156 2.12 32.49 3.32
N ASN A 157 2.65 32.81 4.51
CA ASN A 157 3.44 34.03 4.76
C ASN A 157 4.76 34.05 3.95
N ALA A 158 5.38 32.90 3.71
CA ALA A 158 6.57 32.80 2.87
C ALA A 158 6.27 32.87 1.37
N LEU A 159 5.16 32.30 0.90
CA LEU A 159 4.69 32.42 -0.49
C LEU A 159 4.25 33.86 -0.82
N SER A 160 3.62 34.56 0.12
CA SER A 160 3.25 35.99 0.00
C SER A 160 4.39 36.97 0.33
N SER A 161 5.61 36.46 0.58
CA SER A 161 6.74 37.27 1.01
C SER A 161 7.23 38.25 -0.07
N LYS A 162 7.55 39.48 0.35
CA LYS A 162 8.12 40.53 -0.53
C LYS A 162 9.54 40.25 -1.07
N TYR A 163 10.12 39.09 -0.77
CA TYR A 163 11.47 38.70 -1.18
C TYR A 163 11.38 37.52 -2.17
N PRO A 164 11.63 37.72 -3.48
CA PRO A 164 11.52 36.64 -4.47
C PRO A 164 12.31 35.36 -4.14
N PRO A 165 13.53 35.39 -3.56
CA PRO A 165 14.23 34.16 -3.15
C PRO A 165 13.49 33.33 -2.09
N VAL A 166 12.68 33.96 -1.23
CA VAL A 166 11.83 33.25 -0.25
C VAL A 166 10.67 32.56 -0.99
N GLN A 167 10.00 33.28 -1.90
CA GLN A 167 8.91 32.72 -2.72
C GLN A 167 9.40 31.55 -3.59
N LEU A 168 10.53 31.74 -4.28
CA LEU A 168 11.24 30.73 -5.08
C LEU A 168 11.52 29.45 -4.29
N HIS A 169 12.25 29.56 -3.18
CA HIS A 169 12.62 28.38 -2.40
C HIS A 169 11.39 27.72 -1.74
N THR A 170 10.40 28.50 -1.29
CA THR A 170 9.14 27.94 -0.75
C THR A 170 8.35 27.19 -1.82
N ALA A 171 8.28 27.71 -3.05
CA ALA A 171 7.63 27.01 -4.15
C ALA A 171 8.34 25.70 -4.53
N LEU A 172 9.68 25.66 -4.50
CA LEU A 172 10.44 24.44 -4.74
C LEU A 172 10.25 23.40 -3.63
N ILE A 173 10.24 23.82 -2.36
CA ILE A 173 9.89 22.97 -1.20
C ILE A 173 8.50 22.36 -1.41
N LEU A 174 7.50 23.17 -1.76
CA LEU A 174 6.14 22.67 -2.02
C LEU A 174 6.07 21.74 -3.24
N SER A 175 6.84 21.99 -4.30
CA SER A 175 6.90 21.08 -5.45
C SER A 175 7.39 19.67 -5.06
N ARG A 176 8.31 19.57 -4.10
CA ARG A 176 8.82 18.30 -3.56
C ARG A 176 7.84 17.68 -2.56
N PHE A 177 7.21 18.50 -1.73
CA PHE A 177 6.18 18.04 -0.79
C PHE A 177 4.98 17.44 -1.54
N PHE A 178 4.49 18.12 -2.58
CA PHE A 178 3.36 17.67 -3.41
C PHE A 178 3.66 16.38 -4.18
N ALA A 179 4.92 16.10 -4.53
CA ALA A 179 5.33 14.83 -5.14
C ALA A 179 5.08 13.60 -4.24
N HIS A 180 4.93 13.80 -2.93
CA HIS A 180 4.71 12.76 -1.93
C HIS A 180 3.27 12.76 -1.36
N LEU A 181 2.33 13.48 -1.97
CA LEU A 181 0.93 13.51 -1.54
C LEU A 181 0.07 12.51 -2.33
N GLU A 182 -0.95 11.96 -1.66
CA GLU A 182 -2.03 11.25 -2.32
C GLU A 182 -3.04 12.24 -2.95
N PRO A 183 -3.71 11.90 -4.07
CA PRO A 183 -4.58 12.84 -4.80
C PRO A 183 -5.71 13.42 -3.94
N PHE A 184 -6.23 12.67 -2.97
CA PHE A 184 -7.30 13.14 -2.09
C PHE A 184 -6.85 14.26 -1.14
N MET A 185 -5.56 14.38 -0.83
CA MET A 185 -5.05 15.40 0.11
C MET A 185 -5.12 16.82 -0.47
N PHE A 186 -5.15 16.97 -1.81
CA PHE A 186 -5.42 18.25 -2.47
C PHE A 186 -6.86 18.78 -2.25
N SER A 187 -7.74 17.99 -1.62
CA SER A 187 -9.02 18.49 -1.11
C SER A 187 -8.87 19.42 0.11
N ASN A 188 -7.73 19.39 0.82
CA ASN A 188 -7.48 20.18 2.02
C ASN A 188 -7.45 21.69 1.71
N GLN A 189 -8.18 22.49 2.50
CA GLN A 189 -8.33 23.92 2.31
C GLN A 189 -7.00 24.68 2.35
N GLN A 190 -6.08 24.31 3.26
CA GLN A 190 -4.78 24.97 3.40
C GLN A 190 -3.86 24.71 2.19
N ILE A 191 -4.02 23.56 1.54
CA ILE A 191 -3.29 23.20 0.30
C ILE A 191 -3.89 23.94 -0.91
N LYS A 192 -5.22 24.08 -1.00
CA LYS A 192 -5.89 24.91 -2.02
C LYS A 192 -5.45 26.37 -1.95
N GLU A 193 -5.38 26.94 -0.75
CA GLU A 193 -4.86 28.29 -0.51
C GLU A 193 -3.38 28.40 -0.93
N ALA A 194 -2.55 27.39 -0.63
CA ALA A 194 -1.17 27.37 -1.11
C ALA A 194 -1.07 27.30 -2.65
N LEU A 195 -1.96 26.58 -3.34
CA LEU A 195 -2.04 26.56 -4.81
C LEU A 195 -2.46 27.93 -5.38
N GLN A 196 -3.34 28.67 -4.70
CA GLN A 196 -3.68 30.06 -5.08
C GLN A 196 -2.48 31.00 -4.96
N TYR A 197 -1.72 30.90 -3.86
CA TYR A 197 -0.48 31.66 -3.70
C TYR A 197 0.57 31.26 -4.76
N LEU A 198 0.73 29.98 -5.06
CA LEU A 198 1.61 29.49 -6.12
C LEU A 198 1.20 29.98 -7.52
N PHE A 199 -0.11 30.13 -7.78
CA PHE A 199 -0.59 30.78 -9.01
C PHE A 199 -0.23 32.27 -9.05
N SER A 200 -0.27 32.99 -7.93
CA SER A 200 0.23 34.37 -7.89
C SER A 200 1.74 34.44 -8.18
N ILE A 201 2.51 33.46 -7.69
CA ILE A 201 3.96 33.32 -7.93
C ILE A 201 4.26 32.98 -9.40
N ALA A 202 3.44 32.14 -10.05
CA ALA A 202 3.49 31.87 -11.50
C ALA A 202 3.16 33.09 -12.39
N ASN A 203 2.77 34.23 -11.78
CA ASN A 203 2.60 35.53 -12.43
C ASN A 203 3.67 36.56 -12.00
N SER A 204 4.68 36.16 -11.22
CA SER A 204 5.73 37.06 -10.74
C SER A 204 6.67 37.55 -11.87
N ARG A 205 7.32 38.70 -11.64
CA ARG A 205 8.23 39.34 -12.62
C ARG A 205 9.56 38.60 -12.74
N ASP A 206 10.10 38.16 -11.61
CA ASP A 206 11.34 37.37 -11.53
C ASP A 206 11.18 36.02 -12.26
N SER A 207 12.20 35.58 -13.00
CA SER A 207 12.04 34.43 -13.89
C SER A 207 12.10 33.09 -13.16
N ASP A 208 13.02 32.96 -12.21
CA ASP A 208 13.26 31.72 -11.48
C ASP A 208 12.10 31.47 -10.50
N THR A 209 11.67 32.53 -9.80
CA THR A 209 10.51 32.53 -8.91
C THR A 209 9.23 32.14 -9.66
N ARG A 210 9.04 32.66 -10.88
CA ARG A 210 7.90 32.32 -11.74
C ARG A 210 7.91 30.87 -12.20
N ASP A 211 9.06 30.35 -12.64
CA ASP A 211 9.18 28.96 -13.07
C ASP A 211 8.96 27.98 -11.92
N ALA A 212 9.51 28.26 -10.73
CA ALA A 212 9.26 27.47 -9.53
C ALA A 212 7.77 27.41 -9.14
N GLY A 213 7.03 28.52 -9.31
CA GLY A 213 5.57 28.54 -9.17
C GLY A 213 4.87 27.62 -10.18
N MET A 214 5.26 27.68 -11.46
CA MET A 214 4.73 26.79 -12.51
C MET A 214 5.07 25.32 -12.27
N LYS A 215 6.28 25.03 -11.76
CA LYS A 215 6.73 23.68 -11.40
C LYS A 215 5.94 23.08 -10.24
N ALA A 216 5.70 23.85 -9.19
CA ALA A 216 4.88 23.41 -8.06
C ALA A 216 3.43 23.11 -8.48
N LEU A 217 2.85 23.96 -9.34
CA LEU A 217 1.53 23.70 -9.94
C LEU A 217 1.54 22.50 -10.88
N GLY A 218 2.63 22.27 -11.62
CA GLY A 218 2.79 21.13 -12.52
C GLY A 218 2.86 19.79 -11.78
N ILE A 219 3.57 19.73 -10.66
CA ILE A 219 3.60 18.52 -9.82
C ILE A 219 2.25 18.32 -9.11
N ALA A 220 1.62 19.39 -8.62
CA ALA A 220 0.24 19.30 -8.08
C ALA A 220 -0.77 18.81 -9.13
N LEU A 221 -0.61 19.19 -10.41
CA LEU A 221 -1.42 18.70 -11.52
C LEU A 221 -1.15 17.22 -11.85
N ALA A 222 0.12 16.81 -11.88
CA ALA A 222 0.52 15.43 -12.16
C ALA A 222 -0.01 14.44 -11.10
N VAL A 223 -0.01 14.86 -9.82
CA VAL A 223 -0.42 14.02 -8.69
C VAL A 223 -1.92 14.16 -8.41
N GLY A 224 -2.44 15.37 -8.30
CA GLY A 224 -3.84 15.65 -7.95
C GLY A 224 -4.83 15.69 -9.12
N GLY A 225 -4.35 15.57 -10.37
CA GLY A 225 -5.18 15.65 -11.58
C GLY A 225 -5.75 17.04 -11.88
N GLU A 226 -6.34 17.20 -13.07
CA GLU A 226 -6.79 18.52 -13.59
C GLU A 226 -7.69 19.29 -12.60
N GLN A 227 -8.62 18.58 -11.94
CA GLN A 227 -9.56 19.15 -10.95
C GLN A 227 -8.87 19.90 -9.80
N THR A 228 -7.63 19.52 -9.44
CA THR A 228 -6.85 20.20 -8.40
C THR A 228 -6.54 21.65 -8.78
N LEU A 229 -6.26 21.92 -10.05
CA LEU A 229 -6.10 23.30 -10.55
C LEU A 229 -7.45 23.98 -10.80
N GLU A 230 -8.45 23.26 -11.32
CA GLU A 230 -9.78 23.84 -11.58
C GLU A 230 -10.44 24.38 -10.30
N VAL A 231 -10.43 23.59 -9.22
CA VAL A 231 -11.04 23.96 -7.93
C VAL A 231 -10.24 25.03 -7.18
N SER A 232 -8.90 25.01 -7.30
CA SER A 232 -8.05 25.93 -6.54
C SER A 232 -7.85 27.27 -7.25
N VAL A 233 -7.64 27.26 -8.57
CA VAL A 233 -7.21 28.42 -9.38
C VAL A 233 -8.30 28.91 -10.33
N GLY A 234 -9.22 28.04 -10.75
CA GLY A 234 -10.28 28.34 -11.72
C GLY A 234 -9.82 28.21 -13.17
N SER A 235 -10.46 27.34 -13.94
CA SER A 235 -10.03 26.92 -15.29
C SER A 235 -9.89 28.07 -16.31
N ASN A 236 -10.61 29.17 -16.12
CA ASN A 236 -10.58 30.35 -17.00
C ASN A 236 -9.49 31.37 -16.67
N ASN A 237 -8.79 31.24 -15.54
CA ASN A 237 -7.80 32.23 -15.08
C ASN A 237 -6.39 32.00 -15.62
N ILE A 238 -6.12 30.83 -16.23
CA ILE A 238 -4.77 30.41 -16.62
C ILE A 238 -4.57 30.61 -18.14
N ASP A 239 -3.63 31.48 -18.52
CA ASP A 239 -3.25 31.67 -19.93
C ASP A 239 -2.79 30.34 -20.58
N LYS A 240 -3.17 30.10 -21.83
CA LYS A 240 -2.83 28.87 -22.58
C LYS A 240 -1.32 28.55 -22.54
N MET A 241 -0.46 29.57 -22.67
CA MET A 241 1.01 29.40 -22.61
C MET A 241 1.53 29.05 -21.21
N LYS A 242 0.84 29.49 -20.14
CA LYS A 242 1.18 29.14 -18.75
C LYS A 242 0.71 27.72 -18.42
N LEU A 243 -0.51 27.37 -18.84
CA LEU A 243 -1.06 26.02 -18.69
C LEU A 243 -0.20 24.98 -19.45
N LEU A 244 0.30 25.33 -20.63
CA LEU A 244 1.24 24.50 -21.38
C LEU A 244 2.54 24.26 -20.59
N ARG A 245 3.18 25.29 -20.02
CA ARG A 245 4.37 25.13 -19.16
C ARG A 245 4.13 24.35 -17.87
N ILE A 246 2.96 24.54 -17.25
CA ILE A 246 2.54 23.76 -16.07
C ILE A 246 2.44 22.27 -16.44
N ARG A 247 1.91 21.95 -17.63
CA ARG A 247 1.86 20.58 -18.17
C ARG A 247 3.23 20.05 -18.62
N GLU A 248 4.14 20.89 -19.11
CA GLU A 248 5.54 20.49 -19.38
C GLU A 248 6.24 20.05 -18.09
N HIS A 249 6.14 20.81 -17.00
CA HIS A 249 6.65 20.42 -15.68
C HIS A 249 5.97 19.16 -15.11
N ALA A 250 4.65 19.01 -15.31
CA ALA A 250 3.90 17.82 -14.92
C ALA A 250 4.40 16.56 -15.66
N ASN A 251 4.55 16.64 -16.97
CA ASN A 251 5.02 15.54 -17.82
C ASN A 251 6.48 15.18 -17.52
N ALA A 252 7.35 16.17 -17.27
CA ALA A 252 8.74 15.93 -16.90
C ALA A 252 8.86 15.17 -15.55
N PHE A 253 8.02 15.51 -14.57
CA PHE A 253 7.97 14.80 -13.29
C PHE A 253 7.48 13.35 -13.45
N LEU A 254 6.43 13.13 -14.24
CA LEU A 254 5.96 11.78 -14.58
C LEU A 254 7.01 10.97 -15.37
N ALA A 255 7.81 11.63 -16.22
CA ALA A 255 8.91 10.98 -16.91
C ALA A 255 10.00 10.51 -15.94
N SER A 256 10.45 11.35 -14.99
CA SER A 256 11.46 10.96 -14.00
C SER A 256 11.03 9.76 -13.14
N ILE A 257 9.77 9.69 -12.71
CA ILE A 257 9.24 8.51 -11.99
C ILE A 257 9.34 7.24 -12.86
N ASN A 258 9.04 7.35 -14.15
CA ASN A 258 9.14 6.23 -15.10
C ASN A 258 10.59 5.86 -15.49
N GLU A 259 11.58 6.64 -15.09
CA GLU A 259 13.02 6.36 -15.28
C GLU A 259 13.63 5.77 -14.00
N GLU A 260 13.29 6.29 -12.82
CA GLU A 260 13.64 5.69 -11.52
C GLU A 260 13.08 4.25 -11.41
N ASN A 261 11.87 4.01 -11.92
CA ASN A 261 11.26 2.68 -12.04
C ASN A 261 11.93 1.74 -13.08
N LYS A 262 12.87 2.24 -13.90
CA LYS A 262 13.69 1.41 -14.82
C LYS A 262 15.08 1.14 -14.25
N GLU A 263 15.75 2.15 -13.70
CA GLU A 263 17.08 1.98 -13.12
C GLU A 263 17.05 1.03 -11.91
N SER A 264 15.98 1.11 -11.10
CA SER A 264 15.73 0.18 -9.99
C SER A 264 15.49 -1.28 -10.39
N VAL A 265 15.36 -1.58 -11.69
CA VAL A 265 15.24 -2.94 -12.25
C VAL A 265 16.57 -3.48 -12.79
N GLN A 266 17.59 -2.63 -12.99
CA GLN A 266 18.85 -3.00 -13.64
C GLN A 266 20.03 -3.29 -12.68
N ILE A 267 19.84 -3.13 -11.36
CA ILE A 267 20.91 -3.30 -10.35
C ILE A 267 20.61 -4.50 -9.42
N GLU A 268 20.46 -5.72 -9.97
CA GLU A 268 20.65 -6.98 -9.22
C GLU A 268 20.86 -8.23 -10.13
N GLU A 269 21.76 -8.16 -11.12
CA GLU A 269 22.29 -9.37 -11.80
C GLU A 269 23.72 -9.71 -11.30
N GLU A 270 23.82 -10.46 -10.21
CA GLU A 270 25.08 -11.14 -9.85
C GLU A 270 25.32 -12.34 -10.78
N LYS A 271 26.51 -12.42 -11.37
CA LYS A 271 26.92 -13.51 -12.27
C LYS A 271 27.06 -14.82 -11.48
N PRO A 272 26.59 -15.97 -11.99
CA PRO A 272 26.72 -17.24 -11.29
C PRO A 272 28.18 -17.68 -11.18
N VAL A 273 28.67 -17.81 -9.95
CA VAL A 273 30.00 -18.38 -9.66
C VAL A 273 29.96 -19.89 -9.92
N GLN A 274 30.80 -20.36 -10.84
CA GLN A 274 31.01 -21.78 -11.09
C GLN A 274 31.85 -22.39 -9.96
N VAL A 275 31.29 -23.32 -9.19
CA VAL A 275 32.04 -24.13 -8.23
C VAL A 275 32.49 -25.41 -8.94
N ALA A 276 33.75 -25.45 -9.35
CA ALA A 276 34.36 -26.66 -9.88
C ALA A 276 34.62 -27.68 -8.76
N VAL A 277 34.38 -28.97 -9.05
CA VAL A 277 34.72 -30.08 -8.16
C VAL A 277 36.06 -30.67 -8.59
N GLU A 278 37.08 -30.56 -7.74
CA GLU A 278 38.29 -31.37 -7.85
C GLU A 278 38.39 -32.35 -6.68
N GLN A 279 38.71 -33.61 -6.99
CA GLN A 279 38.96 -34.68 -6.02
C GLN A 279 40.42 -35.11 -6.07
N LYS A 280 41.06 -35.27 -4.91
CA LYS A 280 42.19 -36.20 -4.69
C LYS A 280 42.41 -36.45 -3.20
N GLU A 281 42.01 -37.62 -2.70
CA GLU A 281 42.84 -38.86 -2.57
C GLU A 281 43.86 -38.83 -1.42
N VAL A 282 43.60 -39.60 -0.34
CA VAL A 282 44.62 -40.44 0.32
C VAL A 282 44.03 -41.77 0.78
N ARG A 283 44.24 -42.81 -0.04
CA ARG A 283 44.57 -44.23 0.24
C ARG A 283 43.85 -45.07 1.33
N ILE A 284 43.54 -46.30 0.89
CA ILE A 284 42.93 -47.46 1.57
C ILE A 284 43.90 -48.18 2.53
N ILE A 285 43.39 -48.79 3.61
CA ILE A 285 43.77 -50.14 4.12
C ILE A 285 42.69 -50.72 5.09
N LYS A 286 42.50 -52.04 4.98
CA LYS A 286 41.87 -53.11 5.83
C LYS A 286 41.71 -52.85 7.36
N SER A 287 40.82 -53.50 8.14
CA SER A 287 39.76 -54.53 7.93
C SER A 287 38.94 -54.87 9.21
N THR A 288 37.70 -55.40 9.05
CA THR A 288 36.95 -56.41 9.87
C THR A 288 36.95 -56.41 11.42
N SER A 289 35.75 -56.23 12.00
CA SER A 289 35.15 -56.83 13.24
C SER A 289 33.69 -56.29 13.26
N ASP A 290 32.59 -57.01 13.47
CA ASP A 290 32.19 -57.93 14.58
C ASP A 290 32.18 -57.19 15.93
N ASP A 291 31.11 -57.18 16.75
CA ASP A 291 30.10 -58.22 17.01
C ASP A 291 28.61 -57.78 16.98
N LEU A 292 27.72 -58.76 17.18
CA LEU A 292 26.28 -58.66 17.48
C LEU A 292 26.02 -58.57 19.01
N GLU A 293 24.73 -58.66 19.39
CA GLU A 293 24.23 -59.01 20.73
C GLU A 293 24.27 -57.95 21.86
N ASN A 294 23.41 -57.99 22.89
CA ASN A 294 21.98 -58.36 22.98
C ASN A 294 21.45 -57.97 24.39
N LEU A 295 20.12 -57.83 24.57
CA LEU A 295 19.41 -57.89 25.89
C LEU A 295 19.78 -56.76 26.91
N GLU A 296 19.06 -56.42 28.00
CA GLU A 296 17.65 -56.58 28.45
C GLU A 296 17.39 -55.71 29.73
N ILE A 297 16.11 -55.43 30.08
CA ILE A 297 15.50 -55.49 31.45
C ILE A 297 16.08 -54.58 32.59
N GLN A 298 15.32 -53.90 33.47
CA GLN A 298 13.86 -53.84 33.76
C GLN A 298 13.47 -52.54 34.55
N ASN A 299 12.25 -52.56 35.15
CA ASN A 299 11.70 -51.64 36.17
C ASN A 299 11.09 -50.34 35.59
N ALA A 300 9.76 -50.10 35.56
CA ALA A 300 8.63 -50.61 36.37
C ALA A 300 8.78 -50.28 37.88
N GLU A 301 7.79 -49.87 38.68
CA GLU A 301 6.31 -49.90 38.67
C GLU A 301 5.76 -48.57 39.25
N SER A 302 4.47 -48.19 39.32
CA SER A 302 3.16 -48.46 38.64
C SER A 302 2.13 -47.46 39.29
N ASN A 303 0.78 -47.45 39.16
CA ASN A 303 -0.19 -48.35 38.52
C ASN A 303 -1.53 -47.64 38.14
N GLU A 304 -2.42 -48.41 37.50
CA GLU A 304 -3.91 -48.43 37.48
C GLU A 304 -4.72 -47.80 38.66
N LYS A 305 -6.06 -47.57 38.61
CA LYS A 305 -7.17 -47.96 37.70
C LYS A 305 -8.43 -47.10 37.94
N ALA A 306 -9.23 -46.78 36.90
CA ALA A 306 -10.71 -46.61 36.93
C ALA A 306 -11.25 -46.18 35.55
N PHE A 307 -12.52 -46.38 35.15
CA PHE A 307 -13.44 -47.53 35.26
C PHE A 307 -14.56 -47.34 34.20
N SER A 308 -15.12 -48.41 33.63
CA SER A 308 -15.96 -48.34 32.42
C SER A 308 -17.45 -48.02 32.64
N LYS A 309 -18.12 -47.42 31.63
CA LYS A 309 -19.55 -47.55 31.20
C LYS A 309 -19.90 -46.45 30.17
N GLU A 310 -20.87 -46.53 29.25
CA GLU A 310 -21.64 -47.63 28.62
C GLU A 310 -22.32 -46.98 27.37
N MET A 311 -22.32 -47.57 26.17
CA MET A 311 -23.40 -48.45 25.68
C MET A 311 -23.03 -49.04 24.30
N THR A 312 -23.70 -50.14 23.94
CA THR A 312 -23.47 -50.89 22.69
C THR A 312 -24.71 -50.94 21.79
N LYS A 313 -24.51 -51.13 20.47
CA LYS A 313 -25.35 -52.02 19.65
C LYS A 313 -24.70 -52.35 18.30
N ASN A 314 -24.79 -53.62 17.90
CA ASN A 314 -24.26 -54.17 16.65
C ASN A 314 -25.40 -54.58 15.70
N VAL A 315 -25.23 -54.38 14.40
CA VAL A 315 -25.73 -55.22 13.27
C VAL A 315 -24.70 -55.00 12.13
N ILE A 316 -23.86 -55.93 11.66
CA ILE A 316 -24.04 -57.29 11.09
C ILE A 316 -24.37 -57.27 9.57
N VAL A 317 -23.32 -57.51 8.74
CA VAL A 317 -23.34 -58.35 7.49
C VAL A 317 -24.12 -57.72 6.29
N GLU A 318 -23.88 -57.99 4.99
CA GLU A 318 -23.25 -59.10 4.25
C GLU A 318 -22.36 -58.70 3.03
N THR A 319 -22.04 -59.68 2.17
CA THR A 319 -20.87 -59.74 1.27
C THR A 319 -21.11 -59.47 -0.22
N ARG A 320 -20.00 -59.26 -0.96
CA ARG A 320 -19.69 -59.78 -2.33
C ARG A 320 -20.46 -59.27 -3.56
N ASN A 321 -19.70 -58.75 -4.53
CA ASN A 321 -19.53 -59.22 -5.94
C ASN A 321 -19.22 -58.02 -6.88
N HIS A 322 -18.59 -58.16 -8.05
CA HIS A 322 -17.56 -59.05 -8.61
C HIS A 322 -17.09 -58.38 -9.93
N PHE A 323 -15.85 -58.54 -10.38
CA PHE A 323 -15.40 -58.02 -11.71
C PHE A 323 -15.99 -58.86 -12.86
N PRO A 324 -15.99 -58.34 -14.11
CA PRO A 324 -14.91 -58.78 -15.02
C PRO A 324 -14.29 -57.67 -15.90
N ASN A 325 -13.08 -57.93 -16.40
CA ASN A 325 -12.34 -57.10 -17.35
C ASN A 325 -12.69 -57.43 -18.82
N GLN A 326 -12.45 -56.47 -19.73
CA GLN A 326 -11.90 -56.65 -21.08
C GLN A 326 -11.02 -55.41 -21.37
N ILE A 327 -9.73 -55.48 -21.76
CA ILE A 327 -9.09 -56.10 -22.96
C ILE A 327 -9.38 -55.25 -24.22
N ALA A 328 -8.42 -54.76 -25.02
CA ALA A 328 -6.95 -54.64 -24.88
C ALA A 328 -6.39 -53.63 -25.93
N GLU A 329 -5.14 -53.83 -26.41
CA GLU A 329 -4.44 -53.14 -27.52
C GLU A 329 -3.98 -51.69 -27.20
N GLN A 330 -2.69 -51.35 -26.98
CA GLN A 330 -1.35 -51.69 -27.54
C GLN A 330 -0.92 -50.88 -28.78
N GLN A 331 0.05 -49.97 -28.56
CA GLN A 331 1.31 -49.71 -29.30
C GLN A 331 1.91 -48.40 -28.73
N GLN A 332 3.19 -48.25 -28.32
CA GLN A 332 4.48 -48.46 -29.01
C GLN A 332 4.60 -47.62 -30.30
N VAL A 333 5.68 -46.91 -30.60
CA VAL A 333 6.97 -46.60 -29.94
C VAL A 333 7.42 -45.22 -30.51
N GLU A 334 8.26 -44.36 -29.91
CA GLU A 334 9.74 -44.44 -29.84
C GLU A 334 10.32 -43.21 -29.10
N THR A 335 11.63 -43.17 -28.81
CA THR A 335 12.31 -42.07 -28.10
C THR A 335 13.49 -41.47 -28.88
N THR A 336 13.54 -40.14 -29.01
CA THR A 336 14.76 -39.40 -29.38
C THR A 336 14.90 -38.11 -28.55
N THR A 337 16.11 -37.82 -28.09
CA THR A 337 16.44 -36.72 -27.17
C THR A 337 17.10 -35.53 -27.86
N SER A 338 16.69 -34.31 -27.51
CA SER A 338 17.54 -33.11 -27.53
C SER A 338 17.07 -32.10 -26.48
N SER A 339 17.99 -31.34 -25.89
CA SER A 339 17.71 -30.26 -24.92
C SER A 339 17.05 -29.05 -25.61
N ASP A 340 16.34 -28.14 -24.93
CA ASP A 340 16.90 -27.17 -23.99
C ASP A 340 15.92 -26.74 -22.88
N VAL A 341 16.47 -26.17 -21.79
CA VAL A 341 15.75 -25.85 -20.56
C VAL A 341 15.79 -24.35 -20.26
N VAL A 342 14.62 -23.70 -20.23
CA VAL A 342 14.42 -22.41 -19.55
C VAL A 342 13.15 -22.50 -18.69
N SER A 343 13.32 -22.59 -17.38
CA SER A 343 12.23 -22.84 -16.43
C SER A 343 11.51 -21.55 -16.03
N SER A 344 10.30 -21.32 -16.55
CA SER A 344 9.37 -20.31 -16.04
C SER A 344 8.23 -20.97 -15.27
N ASN A 345 8.16 -20.71 -13.96
CA ASN A 345 7.07 -21.21 -13.09
C ASN A 345 5.78 -20.41 -13.30
N VAL A 346 5.19 -20.54 -14.48
CA VAL A 346 3.77 -20.24 -14.71
C VAL A 346 2.96 -21.35 -14.05
N ILE A 347 1.96 -21.00 -13.24
CA ILE A 347 1.00 -22.00 -12.72
C ILE A 347 0.17 -22.47 -13.91
N SER A 348 0.47 -23.68 -14.39
CA SER A 348 -0.17 -24.27 -15.56
C SER A 348 -1.63 -24.62 -15.26
N VAL A 349 -2.56 -23.74 -15.66
CA VAL A 349 -3.96 -24.11 -15.82
C VAL A 349 -4.02 -25.30 -16.78
N THR A 350 -4.68 -26.37 -16.37
CA THR A 350 -4.68 -27.64 -17.08
C THR A 350 -5.35 -27.50 -18.46
N LYS A 351 -4.69 -28.01 -19.51
CA LYS A 351 -5.29 -28.15 -20.83
C LYS A 351 -6.43 -29.17 -20.77
N THR A 352 -7.65 -28.71 -20.59
CA THR A 352 -8.84 -29.49 -20.95
C THR A 352 -8.92 -29.54 -22.48
N ASN A 353 -8.82 -30.74 -23.06
CA ASN A 353 -8.78 -30.92 -24.51
C ASN A 353 -10.15 -30.64 -25.14
N PHE A 354 -10.40 -29.38 -25.50
CA PHE A 354 -11.43 -28.99 -26.45
C PHE A 354 -10.79 -28.50 -27.75
N GLN A 355 -10.41 -29.45 -28.62
CA GLN A 355 -10.22 -29.14 -30.03
C GLN A 355 -11.59 -28.78 -30.65
N ASN A 356 -11.89 -27.49 -30.71
CA ASN A 356 -12.95 -26.95 -31.55
C ASN A 356 -12.33 -25.85 -32.43
N THR A 357 -12.61 -25.90 -33.72
CA THR A 357 -12.17 -24.89 -34.69
C THR A 357 -12.88 -23.57 -34.42
N PHE A 358 -12.16 -22.55 -33.98
CA PHE A 358 -12.72 -21.20 -33.78
C PHE A 358 -12.34 -20.25 -34.92
N SER A 359 -13.36 -19.72 -35.59
CA SER A 359 -13.23 -18.67 -36.59
C SER A 359 -12.77 -17.35 -35.97
N SER A 360 -12.10 -16.52 -36.77
CA SER A 360 -11.59 -15.17 -36.44
C SER A 360 -12.68 -14.11 -36.14
N SER A 361 -13.91 -14.51 -35.83
CA SER A 361 -15.09 -13.65 -35.70
C SER A 361 -15.54 -13.39 -34.25
N MET A 362 -14.74 -13.78 -33.26
CA MET A 362 -14.99 -13.55 -31.83
C MET A 362 -13.93 -12.60 -31.26
N SER A 363 -14.27 -11.32 -31.22
CA SER A 363 -13.42 -10.20 -30.80
C SER A 363 -14.19 -9.08 -30.08
N ILE A 364 -13.43 -8.16 -29.50
CA ILE A 364 -13.86 -6.83 -29.04
C ILE A 364 -13.53 -5.83 -30.17
N SER A 365 -14.46 -4.93 -30.51
CA SER A 365 -14.30 -3.95 -31.60
C SER A 365 -13.26 -2.86 -31.30
N SER A 366 -12.69 -2.27 -32.36
CA SER A 366 -11.59 -1.29 -32.28
C SER A 366 -11.75 -0.20 -33.33
N ASP A 367 -12.91 0.46 -33.35
CA ASP A 367 -13.23 1.48 -34.34
C ASP A 367 -12.64 2.83 -33.93
N THR A 368 -11.47 3.15 -34.49
CA THR A 368 -10.88 4.50 -34.42
C THR A 368 -11.27 5.29 -35.67
N GLU A 369 -12.26 6.17 -35.56
CA GLU A 369 -12.20 7.57 -36.00
C GLU A 369 -13.51 8.31 -35.68
N SER A 370 -13.53 9.62 -35.93
CA SER A 370 -14.62 10.53 -35.55
C SER A 370 -15.91 10.28 -36.34
N ASP A 371 -17.05 10.12 -35.66
CA ASP A 371 -17.94 11.29 -35.51
C ASP A 371 -19.02 11.18 -34.41
N VAL A 372 -19.72 12.31 -34.19
CA VAL A 372 -20.66 12.60 -33.09
C VAL A 372 -21.76 11.54 -32.86
N LEU A 373 -21.66 10.82 -31.74
CA LEU A 373 -22.81 10.48 -30.88
C LEU A 373 -22.46 10.70 -29.40
N THR A 374 -23.35 11.36 -28.67
CA THR A 374 -23.17 11.73 -27.25
C THR A 374 -23.28 10.51 -26.33
N ALA A 375 -22.20 9.75 -26.21
CA ALA A 375 -22.12 8.62 -25.29
C ALA A 375 -22.39 9.08 -23.84
N CYS A 376 -23.29 8.37 -23.15
CA CYS A 376 -23.73 8.72 -21.79
C CYS A 376 -22.51 8.91 -20.85
N PRO A 377 -22.39 10.07 -20.15
CA PRO A 377 -21.24 10.31 -19.28
C PRO A 377 -21.07 9.22 -18.21
N ARG A 378 -19.84 8.70 -18.08
CA ARG A 378 -19.46 7.61 -17.13
C ARG A 378 -20.06 7.80 -15.72
N LYS A 379 -20.21 9.05 -15.27
CA LYS A 379 -20.74 9.45 -13.96
C LYS A 379 -22.18 8.96 -13.64
N ASN A 380 -23.01 8.63 -14.63
CA ASN A 380 -24.43 8.28 -14.39
C ASN A 380 -24.71 6.79 -14.11
N ARG A 381 -23.74 5.88 -14.20
CA ARG A 381 -23.97 4.41 -14.07
C ARG A 381 -23.69 3.82 -12.67
N LEU A 382 -23.42 4.66 -11.67
CA LEU A 382 -22.77 4.26 -10.42
C LEU A 382 -23.69 3.93 -9.23
N SER A 383 -24.97 4.32 -9.26
CA SER A 383 -25.88 4.20 -8.11
C SER A 383 -26.67 2.89 -8.06
N GLN A 384 -27.23 2.43 -9.19
CA GLN A 384 -28.15 1.28 -9.22
C GLN A 384 -27.48 -0.07 -8.96
N TRP A 385 -26.23 -0.26 -9.37
CA TRP A 385 -25.53 -1.56 -9.25
C TRP A 385 -25.08 -1.91 -7.82
N ARG A 386 -25.11 -0.96 -6.87
CA ARG A 386 -24.51 -1.13 -5.54
C ARG A 386 -25.31 -1.99 -4.56
N TYR A 387 -26.63 -2.16 -4.76
CA TYR A 387 -27.52 -2.73 -3.73
C TYR A 387 -28.69 -3.54 -4.30
N SER A 388 -28.48 -4.86 -4.54
CA SER A 388 -29.41 -5.96 -4.20
C SER A 388 -29.02 -7.30 -4.85
N PRO A 389 -28.58 -8.33 -4.09
CA PRO A 389 -28.35 -9.67 -4.63
C PRO A 389 -29.57 -10.27 -5.37
N GLY A 390 -30.78 -10.03 -4.84
CA GLY A 390 -32.03 -10.53 -5.43
C GLY A 390 -32.35 -9.99 -6.82
N VAL A 391 -31.76 -8.85 -7.23
CA VAL A 391 -31.96 -8.29 -8.58
C VAL A 391 -31.15 -9.05 -9.64
N PHE A 392 -30.03 -9.67 -9.25
CA PHE A 392 -29.17 -10.42 -10.16
C PHE A 392 -29.62 -11.87 -10.39
N LEU A 393 -30.44 -12.42 -9.48
CA LEU A 393 -31.07 -13.74 -9.62
C LEU A 393 -32.14 -13.76 -10.73
N ASN A 394 -32.80 -12.62 -11.01
CA ASN A 394 -33.77 -12.52 -12.10
C ASN A 394 -33.09 -12.04 -13.40
N THR A 395 -32.89 -12.95 -14.35
CA THR A 395 -32.28 -12.65 -15.66
C THR A 395 -33.10 -11.67 -16.52
N GLU A 396 -34.36 -11.41 -16.18
CA GLU A 396 -35.24 -10.45 -16.87
C GLU A 396 -35.22 -9.05 -16.23
N SER A 397 -34.35 -8.79 -15.26
CA SER A 397 -34.11 -7.45 -14.71
C SER A 397 -33.67 -6.45 -15.79
N ASP A 398 -34.26 -5.24 -15.77
CA ASP A 398 -33.94 -4.20 -16.75
C ASP A 398 -32.47 -3.74 -16.69
N MET A 399 -31.81 -3.90 -15.53
CA MET A 399 -30.35 -3.66 -15.40
C MET A 399 -29.53 -4.66 -16.25
N ILE A 400 -29.98 -5.90 -16.38
CA ILE A 400 -29.30 -6.93 -17.20
C ILE A 400 -29.59 -6.67 -18.69
N LYS A 401 -30.79 -6.20 -19.04
CA LYS A 401 -31.12 -5.75 -20.41
C LYS A 401 -30.25 -4.56 -20.83
N GLN A 402 -30.04 -3.59 -19.93
CA GLN A 402 -29.12 -2.47 -20.15
C GLN A 402 -27.67 -2.95 -20.30
N LEU A 403 -27.19 -3.85 -19.42
CA LEU A 403 -25.84 -4.42 -19.55
C LEU A 403 -25.65 -5.13 -20.89
N ALA A 404 -26.64 -5.92 -21.33
CA ALA A 404 -26.62 -6.61 -22.61
C ALA A 404 -26.52 -5.62 -23.79
N GLU A 405 -27.30 -4.53 -23.76
CA GLU A 405 -27.25 -3.50 -24.79
C GLU A 405 -25.93 -2.71 -24.80
N GLU A 406 -25.31 -2.46 -23.64
CA GLU A 406 -23.96 -1.86 -23.58
C GLU A 406 -22.89 -2.83 -24.11
N PHE A 407 -22.95 -4.13 -23.77
CA PHE A 407 -22.05 -5.15 -24.32
C PHE A 407 -22.17 -5.31 -25.84
N ARG A 408 -23.39 -5.29 -26.38
CA ARG A 408 -23.68 -5.50 -27.81
C ARG A 408 -22.98 -4.53 -28.75
N ARG A 409 -22.50 -3.39 -28.24
CA ARG A 409 -21.79 -2.33 -28.96
C ARG A 409 -20.26 -2.50 -28.95
N ILE A 410 -19.75 -3.41 -28.10
CA ILE A 410 -18.32 -3.56 -27.78
C ILE A 410 -17.82 -4.98 -28.11
N VAL A 411 -18.66 -6.00 -27.98
CA VAL A 411 -18.34 -7.38 -28.40
C VAL A 411 -19.04 -7.78 -29.69
N SER A 412 -18.30 -8.49 -30.54
CA SER A 412 -18.82 -9.18 -31.73
C SER A 412 -20.08 -10.02 -31.44
N VAL A 413 -20.98 -10.12 -32.43
CA VAL A 413 -22.28 -10.81 -32.29
C VAL A 413 -22.13 -12.27 -31.84
N SER A 414 -21.09 -12.97 -32.31
CA SER A 414 -20.77 -14.35 -31.93
C SER A 414 -20.24 -14.51 -30.49
N LEU A 415 -19.64 -13.46 -29.93
CA LEU A 415 -19.21 -13.43 -28.52
C LEU A 415 -20.38 -13.03 -27.61
N PHE A 416 -21.16 -12.03 -28.03
CA PHE A 416 -22.39 -11.60 -27.35
C PHE A 416 -23.39 -12.76 -27.14
N SER A 417 -23.64 -13.56 -28.18
CA SER A 417 -24.60 -14.66 -28.14
C SER A 417 -24.24 -15.78 -27.16
N ARG A 418 -22.95 -15.96 -26.84
CA ARG A 418 -22.47 -16.87 -25.78
C ARG A 418 -22.53 -16.22 -24.40
N LEU A 419 -22.02 -14.99 -24.25
CA LEU A 419 -21.98 -14.26 -22.97
C LEU A 419 -23.37 -14.08 -22.34
N PHE A 420 -24.41 -13.82 -23.15
CA PHE A 420 -25.79 -13.64 -22.68
C PHE A 420 -26.68 -14.86 -22.97
N HIS A 421 -26.10 -16.04 -23.16
CA HIS A 421 -26.85 -17.26 -23.41
C HIS A 421 -27.70 -17.72 -22.19
N LYS A 422 -28.74 -18.52 -22.44
CA LYS A 422 -29.57 -19.10 -21.37
C LYS A 422 -28.87 -20.25 -20.63
N ASP A 423 -28.15 -21.09 -21.37
CA ASP A 423 -27.28 -22.13 -20.78
C ASP A 423 -25.98 -21.49 -20.23
N LEU A 424 -25.68 -21.82 -18.97
CA LEU A 424 -24.52 -21.34 -18.22
C LEU A 424 -23.20 -21.94 -18.76
N ALA A 425 -23.23 -23.13 -19.38
CA ALA A 425 -22.05 -23.73 -20.00
C ALA A 425 -21.59 -22.96 -21.27
N GLU A 426 -22.51 -22.34 -22.00
CA GLU A 426 -22.16 -21.43 -23.09
C GLU A 426 -21.64 -20.07 -22.57
N ARG A 427 -22.11 -19.60 -21.40
CA ARG A 427 -21.51 -18.41 -20.75
C ARG A 427 -20.07 -18.64 -20.37
N VAL A 428 -19.73 -19.83 -19.84
CA VAL A 428 -18.33 -20.22 -19.56
C VAL A 428 -17.47 -20.12 -20.84
N LYS A 429 -17.94 -20.69 -21.96
CA LYS A 429 -17.22 -20.60 -23.25
C LYS A 429 -17.13 -19.16 -23.75
N GLY A 430 -18.18 -18.36 -23.55
CA GLY A 430 -18.18 -16.93 -23.84
C GLY A 430 -17.16 -16.15 -23.01
N LEU A 431 -16.99 -16.49 -21.73
CA LEU A 431 -16.05 -15.85 -20.81
C LEU A 431 -14.58 -16.17 -21.16
N VAL A 432 -14.29 -17.41 -21.55
CA VAL A 432 -12.97 -17.80 -22.08
C VAL A 432 -12.65 -17.06 -23.38
N ALA A 433 -13.62 -16.95 -24.29
CA ALA A 433 -13.45 -16.18 -25.53
C ALA A 433 -13.32 -14.65 -25.28
N LEU A 434 -13.94 -14.13 -24.22
CA LEU A 434 -13.77 -12.73 -23.78
C LEU A 434 -12.36 -12.51 -23.20
N TYR A 435 -11.87 -13.42 -22.35
CA TYR A 435 -10.48 -13.42 -21.86
C TYR A 435 -9.47 -13.36 -23.01
N GLU A 436 -9.61 -14.26 -24.00
CA GLU A 436 -8.75 -14.23 -25.19
C GLU A 436 -8.86 -12.91 -25.98
N SER A 437 -10.06 -12.33 -26.05
CA SER A 437 -10.28 -11.06 -26.75
C SER A 437 -9.60 -9.89 -26.04
N CYS A 438 -9.61 -9.86 -24.70
CA CYS A 438 -8.92 -8.84 -23.91
C CYS A 438 -7.40 -8.89 -24.10
N VAL A 439 -6.82 -10.10 -24.18
CA VAL A 439 -5.39 -10.29 -24.45
C VAL A 439 -5.01 -9.86 -25.88
N LYS A 440 -5.93 -9.96 -26.85
CA LYS A 440 -5.72 -9.58 -28.26
C LYS A 440 -5.94 -8.08 -28.53
N ASN A 441 -6.77 -7.39 -27.74
CA ASN A 441 -7.15 -5.98 -27.93
C ASN A 441 -7.15 -5.22 -26.60
N GLU A 442 -5.96 -4.81 -26.16
CA GLU A 442 -5.73 -4.26 -24.82
C GLU A 442 -6.41 -2.90 -24.60
N THR A 443 -6.35 -2.00 -25.58
CA THR A 443 -6.87 -0.62 -25.46
C THR A 443 -8.39 -0.60 -25.34
N ALA A 444 -9.09 -1.45 -26.09
CA ALA A 444 -10.53 -1.63 -25.93
C ALA A 444 -10.87 -2.31 -24.59
N ALA A 445 -10.08 -3.31 -24.16
CA ALA A 445 -10.31 -4.01 -22.90
C ALA A 445 -10.20 -3.08 -21.68
N PHE A 446 -9.21 -2.19 -21.64
CA PHE A 446 -9.12 -1.14 -20.62
C PHE A 446 -10.27 -0.13 -20.71
N SER A 447 -10.73 0.19 -21.93
CA SER A 447 -11.80 1.18 -22.14
C SER A 447 -13.20 0.71 -21.68
N SER A 448 -13.41 -0.60 -21.56
CA SER A 448 -14.67 -1.26 -21.19
C SER A 448 -14.59 -2.13 -19.92
N SER A 449 -13.56 -1.95 -19.10
CA SER A 449 -13.34 -2.68 -17.83
C SER A 449 -14.57 -2.62 -16.90
N ASP A 450 -15.25 -1.46 -16.82
CA ASP A 450 -16.45 -1.23 -16.01
C ASP A 450 -17.61 -2.15 -16.38
N LEU A 451 -17.73 -2.54 -17.65
CA LEU A 451 -18.74 -3.49 -18.12
C LEU A 451 -18.35 -4.93 -17.79
N PHE A 452 -17.07 -5.28 -17.91
CA PHE A 452 -16.58 -6.61 -17.56
C PHE A 452 -16.77 -6.90 -16.06
N PHE A 453 -16.49 -5.95 -15.18
CA PHE A 453 -16.76 -6.08 -13.74
C PHE A 453 -18.27 -6.24 -13.43
N LYS A 454 -19.16 -5.48 -14.08
CA LYS A 454 -20.63 -5.66 -13.94
C LYS A 454 -21.12 -7.03 -14.43
N TYR A 455 -20.57 -7.54 -15.53
CA TYR A 455 -20.88 -8.89 -16.03
C TYR A 455 -20.44 -9.98 -15.04
N CYS A 456 -19.29 -9.80 -14.39
CA CYS A 456 -18.84 -10.66 -13.32
C CYS A 456 -19.82 -10.63 -12.13
N VAL A 457 -20.22 -9.43 -11.67
CA VAL A 457 -21.20 -9.25 -10.58
C VAL A 457 -22.49 -10.00 -10.82
N TRP A 458 -23.05 -9.93 -12.03
CA TRP A 458 -24.26 -10.68 -12.39
C TRP A 458 -24.04 -12.19 -12.27
N ASN A 459 -22.94 -12.72 -12.80
CA ASN A 459 -22.72 -14.16 -12.86
C ASN A 459 -22.18 -14.77 -11.55
N ILE A 460 -21.66 -13.98 -10.59
CA ILE A 460 -21.37 -14.41 -9.20
C ILE A 460 -22.60 -15.05 -8.52
N TYR A 461 -23.81 -14.61 -8.87
CA TYR A 461 -25.07 -15.10 -8.30
C TYR A 461 -25.72 -16.24 -9.11
N SER A 462 -25.02 -16.81 -10.09
CA SER A 462 -25.55 -17.94 -10.87
C SER A 462 -25.44 -19.28 -10.13
N ASN A 463 -26.46 -20.14 -10.29
CA ASN A 463 -26.51 -21.49 -9.72
C ASN A 463 -25.60 -22.49 -10.48
N SER A 464 -24.33 -22.14 -10.70
CA SER A 464 -23.33 -23.01 -11.32
C SER A 464 -21.94 -22.69 -10.78
N GLU A 465 -21.35 -23.64 -10.05
CA GLU A 465 -19.99 -23.54 -9.51
C GLU A 465 -18.95 -23.36 -10.64
N SER A 466 -19.11 -24.06 -11.75
CA SER A 466 -18.24 -23.93 -12.92
C SER A 466 -18.21 -22.49 -13.46
N LEU A 467 -19.38 -21.84 -13.58
CA LEU A 467 -19.45 -20.44 -13.99
C LEU A 467 -18.91 -19.50 -12.89
N PHE A 468 -19.22 -19.75 -11.62
CA PHE A 468 -18.71 -18.97 -10.49
C PHE A 468 -17.17 -18.96 -10.44
N TYR A 469 -16.51 -20.12 -10.55
CA TYR A 469 -15.06 -20.22 -10.53
C TYR A 469 -14.42 -19.55 -11.74
N GLN A 470 -15.01 -19.69 -12.94
CA GLN A 470 -14.54 -19.00 -14.14
C GLN A 470 -14.70 -17.48 -14.05
N VAL A 471 -15.78 -17.01 -13.43
CA VAL A 471 -15.99 -15.58 -13.12
C VAL A 471 -14.95 -15.07 -12.11
N LEU A 472 -14.67 -15.80 -11.04
CA LEU A 472 -13.66 -15.40 -10.05
C LEU A 472 -12.24 -15.36 -10.66
N GLN A 473 -11.91 -16.33 -11.51
CA GLN A 473 -10.67 -16.33 -12.30
C GLN A 473 -10.61 -15.14 -13.28
N PHE A 474 -11.71 -14.78 -13.94
CA PHE A 474 -11.75 -13.63 -14.85
C PHE A 474 -11.65 -12.29 -14.10
N ILE A 475 -12.26 -12.13 -12.92
CA ILE A 475 -12.04 -10.95 -12.07
C ILE A 475 -10.56 -10.84 -11.69
N GLN A 476 -9.92 -11.96 -11.31
CA GLN A 476 -8.49 -11.97 -10.99
C GLN A 476 -7.61 -11.63 -12.19
N PHE A 477 -7.95 -12.12 -13.39
CA PHE A 477 -7.31 -11.72 -14.64
C PHE A 477 -7.44 -10.22 -14.89
N LEU A 478 -8.65 -9.63 -14.78
CA LEU A 478 -8.85 -8.20 -15.03
C LEU A 478 -7.98 -7.33 -14.10
N VAL A 479 -7.93 -7.67 -12.81
CA VAL A 479 -7.08 -6.96 -11.84
C VAL A 479 -5.58 -7.17 -12.15
N GLN A 480 -5.16 -8.40 -12.49
CA GLN A 480 -3.77 -8.68 -12.86
C GLN A 480 -3.36 -8.00 -14.17
N PHE A 481 -4.26 -7.88 -15.14
CA PHE A 481 -4.04 -7.19 -16.41
C PHE A 481 -3.77 -5.69 -16.22
N HIS A 482 -4.45 -5.05 -15.25
CA HIS A 482 -4.14 -3.71 -14.79
C HIS A 482 -2.77 -3.62 -14.08
N ILE A 483 -2.39 -4.61 -13.25
CA ILE A 483 -1.06 -4.69 -12.62
C ILE A 483 0.04 -4.81 -13.68
N ASP A 484 -0.04 -5.79 -14.57
CA ASP A 484 1.00 -6.15 -15.53
C ASP A 484 1.30 -5.03 -16.53
N ARG A 485 0.31 -4.18 -16.82
CA ARG A 485 0.46 -3.00 -17.70
C ARG A 485 0.59 -1.68 -16.93
N SER A 486 0.73 -1.74 -15.61
CA SER A 486 0.88 -0.59 -14.71
C SER A 486 -0.21 0.49 -14.88
N GLN A 487 -1.42 0.11 -15.28
CA GLN A 487 -2.53 1.03 -15.46
C GLN A 487 -3.42 1.07 -14.22
N LYS A 488 -3.47 2.22 -13.55
CA LYS A 488 -4.33 2.45 -12.37
C LYS A 488 -5.80 2.15 -12.69
N LEU A 489 -6.37 1.17 -12.01
CA LEU A 489 -7.78 0.78 -12.12
C LEU A 489 -8.64 1.83 -11.40
N GLN A 490 -9.43 2.58 -12.15
CA GLN A 490 -10.25 3.64 -11.56
C GLN A 490 -11.32 3.04 -10.64
N PHE A 491 -11.63 3.73 -9.55
CA PHE A 491 -12.59 3.21 -8.57
C PHE A 491 -13.98 3.10 -9.19
N GLU A 492 -14.34 4.00 -10.11
CA GLU A 492 -15.57 4.01 -10.88
C GLU A 492 -15.83 2.71 -11.67
N ASP A 493 -14.76 2.05 -12.14
CA ASP A 493 -14.87 0.82 -12.92
C ASP A 493 -15.18 -0.38 -12.01
N ILE A 494 -14.45 -0.50 -10.89
CA ILE A 494 -14.52 -1.65 -9.97
C ILE A 494 -15.50 -1.46 -8.80
N CYS A 495 -15.95 -0.25 -8.45
CA CYS A 495 -16.85 -0.03 -7.30
C CYS A 495 -18.22 -0.71 -7.44
N SER A 496 -18.59 -1.09 -8.67
CA SER A 496 -19.73 -1.98 -8.92
C SER A 496 -19.50 -3.38 -8.36
N ALA A 497 -18.27 -3.91 -8.41
CA ALA A 497 -17.90 -5.24 -7.98
C ALA A 497 -17.41 -5.35 -6.53
N ILE A 498 -16.77 -4.32 -5.97
CA ILE A 498 -16.27 -4.33 -4.57
C ILE A 498 -17.34 -4.83 -3.57
N PRO A 499 -18.60 -4.35 -3.56
CA PRO A 499 -19.62 -4.80 -2.60
C PRO A 499 -20.01 -6.28 -2.71
N HIS A 500 -19.70 -6.94 -3.84
CA HIS A 500 -20.01 -8.34 -4.12
C HIS A 500 -18.78 -9.25 -3.95
N ILE A 501 -17.58 -8.76 -4.27
CA ILE A 501 -16.31 -9.43 -3.94
C ILE A 501 -16.18 -9.51 -2.41
N LEU A 502 -16.49 -8.43 -1.69
CA LEU A 502 -16.54 -8.41 -0.23
C LEU A 502 -17.55 -9.42 0.34
N TRP A 503 -18.71 -9.59 -0.29
CA TRP A 503 -19.71 -10.58 0.13
C TRP A 503 -19.23 -12.04 0.00
N LEU A 504 -18.24 -12.33 -0.84
CA LEU A 504 -17.67 -13.69 -0.93
C LEU A 504 -16.97 -14.13 0.36
N PHE A 505 -16.61 -13.20 1.27
CA PHE A 505 -16.15 -13.53 2.62
C PHE A 505 -17.20 -14.22 3.49
N GLY A 506 -18.49 -14.13 3.15
CA GLY A 506 -19.59 -14.84 3.82
C GLY A 506 -19.82 -16.27 3.32
N ARG A 507 -19.06 -16.74 2.31
CA ARG A 507 -19.12 -18.15 1.86
C ARG A 507 -18.42 -19.05 2.88
N GLU A 508 -18.94 -20.27 3.06
CA GLU A 508 -18.41 -21.25 4.02
C GLU A 508 -17.03 -21.82 3.62
N ASP A 509 -16.73 -21.83 2.33
CA ASP A 509 -15.48 -22.31 1.71
C ASP A 509 -14.28 -21.39 2.01
N GLU A 510 -13.24 -21.93 2.66
CA GLU A 510 -12.00 -21.20 2.96
C GLU A 510 -11.10 -21.02 1.73
N GLU A 511 -11.11 -21.89 0.73
CA GLU A 511 -10.33 -21.65 -0.49
C GLU A 511 -10.89 -20.44 -1.26
N ILE A 512 -12.22 -20.28 -1.30
CA ILE A 512 -12.83 -19.04 -1.81
C ILE A 512 -12.37 -17.84 -0.98
N ARG A 513 -12.49 -17.85 0.35
CA ARG A 513 -12.05 -16.72 1.21
C ARG A 513 -10.56 -16.41 1.01
N LYS A 514 -9.68 -17.39 1.07
CA LYS A 514 -8.22 -17.28 0.83
C LYS A 514 -7.89 -16.72 -0.56
N ASN A 515 -8.66 -17.05 -1.59
CA ASN A 515 -8.48 -16.48 -2.93
C ASN A 515 -9.02 -15.04 -3.02
N VAL A 516 -10.12 -14.71 -2.35
CA VAL A 516 -10.63 -13.34 -2.24
C VAL A 516 -9.66 -12.46 -1.42
N ARG A 517 -9.04 -12.97 -0.35
CA ARG A 517 -7.96 -12.27 0.39
C ARG A 517 -6.75 -11.94 -0.49
N LYS A 518 -6.39 -12.79 -1.46
CA LYS A 518 -5.35 -12.47 -2.48
C LYS A 518 -5.84 -11.39 -3.45
N LEU A 519 -7.04 -11.55 -3.98
CA LEU A 519 -7.66 -10.64 -4.95
C LEU A 519 -7.82 -9.23 -4.38
N MET A 520 -8.31 -9.08 -3.16
CA MET A 520 -8.44 -7.78 -2.49
C MET A 520 -7.08 -7.09 -2.34
N ARG A 521 -6.01 -7.83 -1.97
CA ARG A 521 -4.65 -7.30 -1.93
C ARG A 521 -4.13 -6.85 -3.30
N GLN A 522 -4.46 -7.57 -4.38
CA GLN A 522 -4.16 -7.13 -5.75
C GLN A 522 -4.92 -5.83 -6.09
N ILE A 523 -6.21 -5.74 -5.76
CA ILE A 523 -7.04 -4.54 -5.98
C ILE A 523 -6.49 -3.34 -5.21
N TYR A 524 -6.05 -3.50 -3.95
CA TYR A 524 -5.44 -2.41 -3.16
C TYR A 524 -4.17 -1.83 -3.81
N SER A 525 -3.45 -2.61 -4.63
CA SER A 525 -2.24 -2.14 -5.32
C SER A 525 -2.48 -1.39 -6.63
N VAL A 526 -3.70 -1.43 -7.20
CA VAL A 526 -4.03 -0.76 -8.48
C VAL A 526 -5.21 0.20 -8.43
N SER A 527 -6.03 0.17 -7.38
CA SER A 527 -7.17 1.07 -7.21
C SER A 527 -7.08 1.84 -5.89
N SER A 528 -8.06 2.71 -5.62
CA SER A 528 -8.05 3.66 -4.50
C SER A 528 -8.27 2.97 -3.14
N PRO A 529 -7.24 2.85 -2.27
CA PRO A 529 -7.37 2.07 -1.04
C PRO A 529 -8.37 2.70 -0.05
N TYR A 530 -8.41 4.04 0.01
CA TYR A 530 -9.34 4.80 0.85
C TYR A 530 -10.81 4.59 0.46
N GLN A 531 -11.12 4.59 -0.85
CA GLN A 531 -12.50 4.37 -1.31
C GLN A 531 -12.96 2.93 -1.06
N ILE A 532 -12.05 1.95 -1.13
CA ILE A 532 -12.37 0.55 -0.80
C ILE A 532 -12.52 0.37 0.73
N PHE A 533 -11.66 1.00 1.53
CA PHE A 533 -11.81 1.08 2.99
C PHE A 533 -13.19 1.62 3.39
N PHE A 534 -13.66 2.70 2.76
CA PHE A 534 -15.00 3.25 2.99
C PHE A 534 -16.13 2.24 2.73
N GLU A 535 -16.08 1.48 1.62
CA GLU A 535 -17.06 0.42 1.36
C GLU A 535 -16.98 -0.72 2.39
N ILE A 536 -15.78 -1.08 2.87
CA ILE A 536 -15.60 -2.10 3.92
C ILE A 536 -16.22 -1.63 5.25
N VAL A 537 -16.01 -0.37 5.65
CA VAL A 537 -16.61 0.20 6.88
C VAL A 537 -18.14 0.24 6.79
N ASN A 538 -18.69 0.58 5.61
CA ASN A 538 -20.13 0.53 5.35
C ASN A 538 -20.70 -0.90 5.45
N LYS A 539 -19.94 -1.92 5.01
CA LYS A 539 -20.33 -3.34 5.12
C LYS A 539 -20.21 -3.86 6.55
N LEU A 540 -19.14 -3.53 7.27
CA LEU A 540 -18.86 -3.97 8.64
C LEU A 540 -20.01 -3.61 9.60
N LYS A 541 -20.73 -2.52 9.34
CA LYS A 541 -21.88 -2.05 10.14
C LYS A 541 -23.04 -3.05 10.23
N TYR A 542 -23.15 -3.97 9.27
CA TYR A 542 -24.23 -4.96 9.18
C TYR A 542 -23.71 -6.41 9.17
N ALA A 543 -22.40 -6.60 9.27
CA ALA A 543 -21.74 -7.90 9.20
C ALA A 543 -21.84 -8.67 10.53
N THR A 544 -21.85 -10.00 10.46
CA THR A 544 -21.76 -10.88 11.64
C THR A 544 -20.82 -12.05 11.38
N GLY A 545 -20.34 -12.70 12.45
CA GLY A 545 -19.50 -13.90 12.35
C GLY A 545 -18.27 -13.74 11.45
N ILE A 546 -18.13 -14.67 10.48
CA ILE A 546 -16.95 -14.75 9.59
C ILE A 546 -16.81 -13.50 8.71
N GLU A 547 -17.91 -12.95 8.18
CA GLU A 547 -17.86 -11.70 7.40
C GLU A 547 -17.27 -10.55 8.22
N LYS A 548 -17.70 -10.43 9.49
CA LYS A 548 -17.25 -9.38 10.40
C LYS A 548 -15.76 -9.54 10.74
N ALA A 549 -15.28 -10.77 10.91
CA ALA A 549 -13.85 -11.05 11.10
C ALA A 549 -13.01 -10.71 9.85
N GLU A 550 -13.45 -11.10 8.64
CA GLU A 550 -12.77 -10.76 7.38
C GLU A 550 -12.72 -9.24 7.16
N TYR A 551 -13.83 -8.52 7.34
CA TYR A 551 -13.84 -7.05 7.15
C TYR A 551 -12.89 -6.33 8.12
N ILE A 552 -12.74 -6.82 9.36
CA ILE A 552 -11.72 -6.31 10.30
C ILE A 552 -10.31 -6.62 9.79
N TYR A 553 -10.05 -7.84 9.32
CA TYR A 553 -8.76 -8.23 8.74
C TYR A 553 -8.41 -7.41 7.47
N GLN A 554 -9.39 -7.08 6.62
CA GLN A 554 -9.20 -6.19 5.48
C GLN A 554 -8.92 -4.73 5.92
N ILE A 555 -9.62 -4.21 6.92
CA ILE A 555 -9.34 -2.90 7.52
C ILE A 555 -7.91 -2.83 8.07
N ARG A 556 -7.44 -3.91 8.69
CA ARG A 556 -6.09 -4.06 9.23
C ARG A 556 -5.01 -4.02 8.14
N ILE A 557 -5.23 -4.70 7.02
CA ILE A 557 -4.33 -4.61 5.84
C ILE A 557 -4.23 -3.16 5.33
N LEU A 558 -5.30 -2.37 5.48
CA LEU A 558 -5.40 -1.02 4.96
C LEU A 558 -4.92 0.09 5.91
N ILE A 559 -4.53 -0.19 7.16
CA ILE A 559 -4.14 0.86 8.15
C ILE A 559 -3.15 1.89 7.57
N PRO A 560 -2.06 1.51 6.86
CA PRO A 560 -1.13 2.49 6.30
C PRO A 560 -1.77 3.48 5.31
N ALA A 561 -2.87 3.11 4.65
CA ALA A 561 -3.54 3.97 3.68
C ALA A 561 -4.51 4.99 4.31
N TRP A 562 -4.84 4.87 5.60
CA TRP A 562 -5.80 5.77 6.27
C TRP A 562 -5.32 6.32 7.62
N ALA A 563 -4.24 5.78 8.23
CA ALA A 563 -3.62 6.30 9.45
C ALA A 563 -3.13 7.76 9.33
N TYR A 564 -2.89 8.24 8.10
CA TYR A 564 -2.45 9.60 7.79
C TYR A 564 -3.57 10.66 7.81
N GLY A 565 -4.86 10.29 7.94
CA GLY A 565 -5.98 11.23 7.81
C GLY A 565 -7.12 11.05 8.83
N LYS A 566 -7.58 12.17 9.41
CA LYS A 566 -8.82 12.21 10.21
C LYS A 566 -10.04 12.17 9.26
N SER A 567 -10.45 10.99 8.83
CA SER A 567 -11.70 10.78 8.11
C SER A 567 -12.81 10.28 9.05
N ASP A 568 -14.06 10.67 8.77
CA ASP A 568 -15.22 10.17 9.54
C ASP A 568 -15.34 8.65 9.47
N ALA A 569 -14.93 8.06 8.34
CA ALA A 569 -14.87 6.61 8.13
C ALA A 569 -13.82 5.92 9.04
N ALA A 570 -12.66 6.54 9.25
CA ALA A 570 -11.66 6.06 10.22
C ALA A 570 -12.20 6.12 11.65
N VAL A 571 -12.85 7.23 12.02
CA VAL A 571 -13.48 7.40 13.36
C VAL A 571 -14.60 6.37 13.57
N GLN A 572 -15.46 6.15 12.58
CA GLN A 572 -16.51 5.12 12.62
C GLN A 572 -15.90 3.72 12.75
N ALA A 573 -14.85 3.40 11.98
CA ALA A 573 -14.14 2.12 12.09
C ALA A 573 -13.59 1.89 13.50
N PHE A 574 -13.04 2.91 14.17
CA PHE A 574 -12.56 2.78 15.55
C PHE A 574 -13.64 2.46 16.56
N TYR A 575 -14.76 3.16 16.53
CA TYR A 575 -15.86 2.87 17.46
C TYR A 575 -16.34 1.42 17.28
N MET A 576 -16.48 0.98 16.03
CA MET A 576 -16.88 -0.39 15.71
C MET A 576 -15.81 -1.42 16.13
N LEU A 577 -14.52 -1.14 15.96
CA LEU A 577 -13.43 -2.00 16.47
C LEU A 577 -13.42 -2.07 18.01
N ALA A 578 -13.70 -0.96 18.70
CA ALA A 578 -13.81 -0.92 20.16
C ALA A 578 -15.03 -1.69 20.69
N GLU A 579 -16.16 -1.67 19.96
CA GLU A 579 -17.30 -2.56 20.22
C GLU A 579 -16.92 -4.04 20.01
N CYS A 580 -16.15 -4.34 18.96
CA CYS A 580 -15.71 -5.71 18.63
C CYS A 580 -14.78 -6.35 19.69
N LEU A 581 -14.13 -5.56 20.56
CA LEU A 581 -13.40 -6.10 21.72
C LEU A 581 -14.32 -6.87 22.69
N ASN A 582 -15.61 -6.56 22.69
CA ASN A 582 -16.62 -7.18 23.57
C ASN A 582 -17.52 -8.19 22.81
N ASP A 583 -17.18 -8.55 21.57
CA ASP A 583 -17.96 -9.50 20.76
C ASP A 583 -17.96 -10.92 21.36
N SER A 584 -18.96 -11.74 21.03
CA SER A 584 -19.03 -13.13 21.51
C SER A 584 -18.09 -14.07 20.76
N ASP A 585 -17.79 -13.81 19.48
CA ASP A 585 -16.82 -14.59 18.70
C ASP A 585 -15.38 -14.19 19.06
N GLU A 586 -14.58 -15.17 19.50
CA GLU A 586 -13.18 -14.93 19.87
C GLU A 586 -12.32 -14.43 18.71
N ARG A 587 -12.61 -14.87 17.48
CA ARG A 587 -11.88 -14.43 16.29
C ARG A 587 -12.08 -12.93 16.08
N ILE A 588 -13.32 -12.46 16.26
CA ILE A 588 -13.68 -11.04 16.13
C ILE A 588 -12.97 -10.21 17.21
N ARG A 589 -12.97 -10.66 18.48
CA ARG A 589 -12.21 -10.00 19.56
C ARG A 589 -10.72 -9.93 19.26
N ASN A 590 -10.11 -11.06 18.85
CA ASN A 590 -8.68 -11.16 18.60
C ASN A 590 -8.24 -10.32 17.38
N PHE A 591 -9.02 -10.30 16.29
CA PHE A 591 -8.74 -9.43 15.15
C PHE A 591 -8.96 -7.95 15.48
N ALA A 592 -10.00 -7.60 16.23
CA ALA A 592 -10.21 -6.21 16.67
C ALA A 592 -9.05 -5.71 17.54
N LEU A 593 -8.62 -6.52 18.52
CA LEU A 593 -7.47 -6.23 19.38
C LEU A 593 -6.19 -6.02 18.55
N ARG A 594 -5.85 -6.96 17.65
CA ARG A 594 -4.67 -6.86 16.80
C ARG A 594 -4.70 -5.64 15.87
N THR A 595 -5.86 -5.33 15.30
CA THR A 595 -6.06 -4.14 14.46
C THR A 595 -5.84 -2.85 15.26
N ILE A 596 -6.37 -2.76 16.49
CA ILE A 596 -6.14 -1.63 17.38
C ILE A 596 -4.66 -1.53 17.79
N VAL A 597 -4.00 -2.65 18.12
CA VAL A 597 -2.58 -2.69 18.48
C VAL A 597 -1.71 -2.16 17.33
N ASP A 598 -1.92 -2.61 16.10
CA ASP A 598 -1.12 -2.18 14.95
C ASP A 598 -1.28 -0.67 14.68
N ILE A 599 -2.49 -0.12 14.81
CA ILE A 599 -2.74 1.33 14.75
C ILE A 599 -1.95 2.10 15.81
N TYR A 600 -1.97 1.63 17.06
CA TYR A 600 -1.20 2.24 18.15
C TYR A 600 0.32 2.11 17.94
N LEU A 601 0.78 1.18 17.10
CA LEU A 601 2.18 0.99 16.72
C LEU A 601 2.60 1.86 15.52
N GLU A 602 1.69 2.19 14.59
CA GLU A 602 1.91 3.12 13.47
C GLU A 602 1.94 4.61 13.88
N LYS A 603 1.64 4.92 15.16
CA LYS A 603 1.86 6.25 15.80
C LYS A 603 0.97 7.37 15.24
N SER A 604 -0.24 7.03 14.80
CA SER A 604 -1.31 8.00 14.56
C SER A 604 -1.92 8.50 15.88
N ASP A 605 -1.14 9.23 16.71
CA ASP A 605 -1.60 9.81 17.99
C ASP A 605 -2.92 10.62 17.82
N SER A 606 -3.09 11.23 16.65
CA SER A 606 -4.30 11.92 16.20
C SER A 606 -5.55 11.04 16.23
N LEU A 607 -5.43 9.78 15.82
CA LEU A 607 -6.53 8.81 15.83
C LEU A 607 -6.70 8.23 17.23
N CYS A 608 -5.62 7.84 17.92
CA CYS A 608 -5.67 7.35 19.30
C CYS A 608 -6.30 8.38 20.28
N SER A 609 -6.15 9.68 20.02
CA SER A 609 -6.76 10.76 20.81
C SER A 609 -8.28 10.94 20.63
N LEU A 610 -8.89 10.34 19.60
CA LEU A 610 -10.32 10.49 19.28
C LEU A 610 -11.20 9.38 19.89
N ILE A 611 -10.60 8.42 20.61
CA ILE A 611 -11.27 7.17 21.01
C ILE A 611 -11.57 7.15 22.50
N THR A 612 -12.85 6.93 22.85
CA THR A 612 -13.28 6.58 24.21
C THR A 612 -13.31 5.05 24.38
N LEU A 613 -12.15 4.44 24.63
CA LEU A 613 -12.09 3.07 25.15
C LEU A 613 -12.54 3.06 26.63
N THR A 614 -13.11 1.95 27.10
CA THR A 614 -13.26 1.74 28.54
C THR A 614 -11.89 1.52 29.19
N GLU A 615 -11.77 1.78 30.48
CA GLU A 615 -10.50 1.58 31.21
C GLU A 615 -10.05 0.10 31.19
N SER A 616 -10.99 -0.87 31.16
CA SER A 616 -10.67 -2.29 30.99
C SER A 616 -10.17 -2.63 29.57
N GLN A 617 -10.80 -2.09 28.52
CA GLN A 617 -10.35 -2.26 27.14
C GLN A 617 -8.96 -1.64 26.93
N LYS A 618 -8.74 -0.45 27.48
CA LYS A 618 -7.46 0.25 27.44
C LYS A 618 -6.35 -0.54 28.14
N GLN A 619 -6.60 -1.09 29.32
CA GLN A 619 -5.62 -1.94 30.02
C GLN A 619 -5.29 -3.22 29.23
N LEU A 620 -6.27 -3.81 28.55
CA LEU A 620 -6.11 -4.97 27.66
C LEU A 620 -5.28 -4.62 26.42
N VAL A 621 -5.54 -3.47 25.78
CA VAL A 621 -4.73 -2.95 24.65
C VAL A 621 -3.30 -2.60 25.11
N ASP A 622 -3.13 -1.91 26.24
CA ASP A 622 -1.81 -1.60 26.82
C ASP A 622 -1.03 -2.86 27.21
N CYS A 623 -1.72 -3.95 27.57
CA CYS A 623 -1.11 -5.26 27.80
C CYS A 623 -0.63 -5.88 26.48
N ALA A 624 -1.50 -5.93 25.46
CA ALA A 624 -1.17 -6.47 24.14
C ALA A 624 -0.02 -5.69 23.46
N ILE A 625 -0.02 -4.35 23.56
CA ILE A 625 1.08 -3.49 23.07
C ILE A 625 2.40 -3.80 23.79
N ARG A 626 2.38 -4.05 25.10
CA ARG A 626 3.59 -4.44 25.86
C ARG A 626 4.09 -5.82 25.45
N HIS A 627 3.19 -6.78 25.27
CA HIS A 627 3.54 -8.12 24.80
C HIS A 627 4.13 -8.09 23.39
N TYR A 628 3.47 -7.44 22.44
CA TYR A 628 3.98 -7.25 21.06
C TYR A 628 5.40 -6.66 21.06
N LYS A 629 5.63 -5.58 21.83
CA LYS A 629 6.96 -4.94 21.97
C LYS A 629 8.02 -5.80 22.66
N SER A 630 7.65 -6.91 23.29
CA SER A 630 8.57 -7.87 23.92
C SER A 630 8.93 -9.06 23.03
N LEU A 631 8.19 -9.30 21.93
CA LEU A 631 8.46 -10.40 21.00
C LEU A 631 9.74 -10.12 20.18
N SER A 632 10.56 -11.14 19.98
CA SER A 632 11.67 -11.08 19.02
C SER A 632 11.17 -11.01 17.57
N THR A 633 12.07 -10.72 16.62
CA THR A 633 11.74 -10.74 15.18
C THR A 633 11.22 -12.09 14.71
N TRP A 634 11.72 -13.20 15.28
CA TRP A 634 11.25 -14.54 14.94
C TRP A 634 9.87 -14.84 15.52
N GLU A 635 9.57 -14.36 16.72
CA GLU A 635 8.24 -14.51 17.33
C GLU A 635 7.19 -13.62 16.63
N HIS A 636 7.56 -12.43 16.14
CA HIS A 636 6.69 -11.65 15.26
C HIS A 636 6.37 -12.39 13.95
N ILE A 637 7.38 -13.00 13.31
CA ILE A 637 7.18 -13.79 12.08
C ILE A 637 6.34 -15.05 12.37
N ALA A 638 6.63 -15.76 13.47
CA ALA A 638 5.86 -16.91 13.91
C ALA A 638 4.40 -16.53 14.19
N MET A 639 4.17 -15.45 14.93
CA MET A 639 2.83 -14.90 15.18
C MET A 639 2.11 -14.62 13.87
N LEU A 640 2.70 -13.88 12.93
CA LEU A 640 2.10 -13.57 11.61
C LEU A 640 1.77 -14.84 10.81
N CYS A 641 2.66 -15.84 10.81
CA CYS A 641 2.39 -17.14 10.21
C CYS A 641 1.30 -17.93 10.95
N GLU A 642 1.15 -17.76 12.26
CA GLU A 642 0.07 -18.32 13.05
C GLU A 642 -1.26 -17.59 12.85
N GLU A 643 -1.28 -16.28 12.56
CA GLU A 643 -2.52 -15.60 12.14
C GLU A 643 -2.98 -16.11 10.78
N GLU A 644 -2.06 -16.34 9.84
CA GLU A 644 -2.42 -16.91 8.54
C GLU A 644 -2.80 -18.39 8.65
N ARG A 645 -2.36 -19.13 9.68
CA ARG A 645 -2.75 -20.53 9.96
C ARG A 645 -4.02 -20.69 10.79
N ALA A 646 -4.24 -19.88 11.82
CA ALA A 646 -5.46 -19.92 12.66
C ALA A 646 -6.70 -19.34 11.95
N PHE A 647 -6.50 -18.87 10.71
CA PHE A 647 -7.53 -18.49 9.76
C PHE A 647 -7.70 -19.52 8.62
N GLN A 648 -6.88 -20.59 8.60
CA GLN A 648 -7.00 -21.71 7.67
C GLN A 648 -7.61 -22.93 8.37
#